data_AF-L9UKR4-F1
#
_entry.id   AF-L9UKR4-F1
#
_cell.length_a   1.000
_cell.length_b   1.000
_cell.length_c   1.000
_cell.angle_alpha   90.00
_cell.angle_beta   90.00
_cell.angle_gamma   90.00
#
_symmetry.space_group_name_H-M   'P 1'
#
loop_
_entity.id
_entity.type
_entity.pdbx_description
1 polymer ?
#
loop_
_entity_poly.entity_id
_entity_poly.type
_entity_poly.pdbx_seq_one_letter_code
_entity_poly.pdbx_strand_id
1 'polypeptide(L)'
;MGLTASFAGCAANEDEGTETTTETATATPTPTATGGSQPPGADVLGGPNDLQSEASIRAAVLDGDQGAGKFVFTPAVVWVESGTTVSWSIEGMAHSVTAYHEDNDKPHRVPEGASAFDSGTLEAGTTFEHTFETPGVYNYYCTPHEGLGMVGLVVVDAPQGGPGTTDPAEDLSGAAAEHLSMQLDAAGIGEGGSEATAGYAWSDATWDSYWYSLYNMSTNIAMSGNGVLFPHNEEQQQAFDKRVPAMLKHADADKPPVKKPNLNMAPFTTGDPNFTQNPVLQGEDGRPDASTLKWDLSKSSKVVSPASVAWTHLKGVTWAKNFQTHFDTLPPGIAAKFRAQMLTTLAQIGVNATLIAGGPNENGALTQADGSFPLVSGFKPGTGEVVDGESRPNQHAAMLWYLSNLNSLAQNGWFGYVNPEPLVPAKKIQALTDGMAKATMQTFDPETILSTGTTRDLGVMLGGVGWYGTQAGSAEMRQSAVEYANALASAIENNHAGNGRIENGAENDAATQGVVAQGLLWADQLSGVDTQELATPVVGYLLDELWDADAGTFASSPDATTYHITSRDAGDTTGGLNAADVLLDVDVQETYARYFNQTFNRGRLQRAERPQSRDTNAEHTLPLPPAAGGEFGQAAVYNDAVEYDTESDAWAVVDDGFTTANALYLANQDIWISQWGGDFYRGRGVPGQAETPP
;
A
#
# COMPACT_ATOMS: atom_id res chain seq x y z
N MET A 1 5.41 -59.01 -30.50
CA MET A 1 5.63 -58.91 -29.04
C MET A 1 4.78 -57.73 -28.58
N GLY A 2 3.50 -57.84 -28.22
CA GLY A 2 2.82 -58.79 -27.33
C GLY A 2 2.99 -58.29 -25.89
N LEU A 3 1.99 -57.94 -25.09
CA LEU A 3 0.54 -58.12 -25.18
C LEU A 3 -0.15 -57.14 -24.21
N THR A 4 -1.32 -56.64 -24.60
CA THR A 4 -2.39 -56.05 -23.77
C THR A 4 -3.14 -57.11 -22.96
N ALA A 5 -3.69 -56.77 -21.79
CA ALA A 5 -4.82 -57.50 -21.19
C ALA A 5 -5.67 -56.60 -20.26
N SER A 6 -6.93 -56.39 -20.64
CA SER A 6 -8.06 -56.12 -19.74
C SER A 6 -8.63 -57.45 -19.23
N PHE A 7 -9.38 -57.47 -18.12
CA PHE A 7 -10.73 -58.05 -18.04
C PHE A 7 -11.41 -57.75 -16.70
N ALA A 8 -12.72 -57.52 -16.78
CA ALA A 8 -13.70 -57.29 -15.71
C ALA A 8 -14.18 -58.60 -15.06
N GLY A 9 -14.97 -58.52 -13.97
CA GLY A 9 -15.87 -59.60 -13.57
C GLY A 9 -16.37 -59.55 -12.12
N CYS A 10 -17.63 -59.15 -11.94
CA CYS A 10 -18.45 -59.27 -10.72
C CYS A 10 -18.77 -60.75 -10.34
N ALA A 11 -19.08 -61.01 -9.07
CA ALA A 11 -20.21 -61.86 -8.64
C ALA A 11 -20.41 -61.79 -7.11
N ALA A 12 -21.67 -61.60 -6.71
CA ALA A 12 -22.20 -61.69 -5.36
C ALA A 12 -22.60 -63.14 -5.01
N ASN A 13 -22.78 -63.43 -3.71
CA ASN A 13 -23.80 -64.37 -3.24
C ASN A 13 -24.17 -64.10 -1.77
N GLU A 14 -25.46 -64.34 -1.50
CA GLU A 14 -26.30 -64.00 -0.33
C GLU A 14 -26.34 -65.08 0.78
N ASP A 15 -27.20 -64.82 1.78
CA ASP A 15 -27.75 -65.61 2.91
C ASP A 15 -27.00 -65.53 4.26
N GLU A 16 -27.64 -65.32 5.42
CA GLU A 16 -29.05 -65.37 5.87
C GLU A 16 -29.22 -64.55 7.19
N GLY A 17 -30.47 -64.14 7.53
CA GLY A 17 -30.84 -63.20 8.63
C GLY A 17 -30.73 -63.73 10.07
N THR A 18 -30.78 -62.90 11.12
CA THR A 18 -32.03 -62.32 11.70
C THR A 18 -31.74 -61.28 12.81
N GLU A 19 -32.59 -60.23 12.84
CA GLU A 19 -33.00 -59.27 13.90
C GLU A 19 -32.17 -59.07 15.19
N THR A 20 -31.80 -57.81 15.52
CA THR A 20 -32.50 -56.98 16.52
C THR A 20 -32.08 -55.49 16.46
N THR A 21 -33.01 -54.62 16.82
CA THR A 21 -33.08 -53.14 16.93
C THR A 21 -31.88 -52.40 17.55
N THR A 22 -31.59 -51.16 17.10
CA THR A 22 -31.88 -49.86 17.79
C THR A 22 -31.00 -48.71 17.26
N GLU A 23 -31.64 -47.53 17.08
CA GLU A 23 -31.13 -46.14 16.99
C GLU A 23 -30.26 -45.67 15.81
N THR A 24 -30.93 -44.95 14.91
CA THR A 24 -30.39 -44.00 13.94
C THR A 24 -29.88 -42.76 14.67
N ALA A 25 -28.57 -42.51 14.63
CA ALA A 25 -27.99 -41.22 14.98
C ALA A 25 -28.29 -40.21 13.86
N THR A 26 -29.12 -39.22 14.19
CA THR A 26 -29.44 -38.06 13.37
C THR A 26 -28.17 -37.26 13.08
N ALA A 27 -27.92 -36.99 11.80
CA ALA A 27 -26.86 -36.10 11.36
C ALA A 27 -27.11 -34.67 11.86
N THR A 28 -26.13 -34.10 12.56
CA THR A 28 -26.09 -32.68 12.93
C THR A 28 -25.98 -31.84 11.65
N PRO A 29 -26.83 -30.81 11.46
CA PRO A 29 -26.69 -29.90 10.33
C PRO A 29 -25.43 -29.04 10.49
N THR A 30 -24.68 -28.89 9.40
CA THR A 30 -23.57 -27.95 9.29
C THR A 30 -24.14 -26.52 9.19
N PRO A 31 -23.76 -25.57 10.06
CA PRO A 31 -24.19 -24.18 9.91
C PRO A 31 -23.61 -23.59 8.63
N THR A 32 -24.45 -22.89 7.87
CA THR A 32 -24.06 -22.16 6.67
C THR A 32 -23.38 -20.87 7.10
N ALA A 33 -22.08 -20.74 6.87
CA ALA A 33 -21.38 -19.47 7.01
C ALA A 33 -21.76 -18.54 5.85
N THR A 34 -22.68 -17.61 6.08
CA THR A 34 -22.83 -16.39 5.28
C THR A 34 -21.93 -15.32 5.91
N GLY A 35 -20.64 -15.37 5.56
CA GLY A 35 -19.64 -14.43 6.07
C GLY A 35 -19.60 -13.12 5.28
N GLY A 36 -19.52 -12.00 6.00
CA GLY A 36 -19.06 -10.73 5.46
C GLY A 36 -17.62 -10.81 4.94
N SER A 37 -17.25 -9.92 4.03
CA SER A 37 -15.96 -9.85 3.33
C SER A 37 -14.76 -9.41 4.19
N GLN A 38 -14.95 -9.21 5.49
CA GLN A 38 -13.93 -8.72 6.42
C GLN A 38 -13.09 -9.87 7.02
N PRO A 39 -11.81 -9.62 7.37
CA PRO A 39 -10.94 -10.65 7.94
C PRO A 39 -11.41 -11.09 9.33
N PRO A 40 -11.12 -12.33 9.74
CA PRO A 40 -11.43 -12.82 11.09
C PRO A 40 -10.90 -11.88 12.19
N GLY A 41 -11.75 -11.53 13.15
CA GLY A 41 -11.43 -10.55 14.21
C GLY A 41 -11.93 -9.13 13.91
N ALA A 42 -12.38 -8.88 12.68
CA ALA A 42 -13.14 -7.70 12.27
C ALA A 42 -14.43 -8.07 11.52
N ASP A 43 -14.75 -9.36 11.41
CA ASP A 43 -15.88 -9.89 10.66
C ASP A 43 -17.21 -9.75 11.42
N VAL A 44 -18.25 -9.32 10.71
CA VAL A 44 -19.59 -9.06 11.25
C VAL A 44 -20.57 -10.13 10.78
N LEU A 45 -21.40 -10.63 11.71
CA LEU A 45 -22.55 -11.48 11.43
C LEU A 45 -23.84 -10.77 11.85
N GLY A 46 -24.74 -10.57 10.88
CA GLY A 46 -25.99 -9.85 11.04
C GLY A 46 -25.85 -8.34 10.92
N GLY A 47 -26.88 -7.60 11.37
CA GLY A 47 -26.91 -6.14 11.37
C GLY A 47 -28.23 -5.59 11.93
N PRO A 48 -28.46 -4.26 11.93
CA PRO A 48 -29.68 -3.65 12.46
C PRO A 48 -30.99 -4.18 11.86
N ASN A 49 -30.94 -4.73 10.64
CA ASN A 49 -32.07 -5.29 9.91
C ASN A 49 -31.97 -6.81 9.70
N ASP A 50 -31.00 -7.47 10.32
CA ASP A 50 -30.69 -8.90 10.15
C ASP A 50 -30.18 -9.48 11.49
N LEU A 51 -31.05 -9.46 12.50
CA LEU A 51 -30.76 -10.05 13.80
C LEU A 51 -30.80 -11.57 13.70
N GLN A 52 -29.81 -12.23 14.30
CA GLN A 52 -29.73 -13.68 14.32
C GLN A 52 -30.45 -14.23 15.56
N SER A 53 -31.26 -15.28 15.39
CA SER A 53 -31.90 -16.02 16.49
C SER A 53 -31.00 -17.11 17.10
N GLU A 54 -29.83 -17.33 16.49
CA GLU A 54 -28.75 -18.20 16.97
C GLU A 54 -27.41 -17.66 16.44
N ALA A 55 -26.34 -17.71 17.23
CA ALA A 55 -25.01 -17.32 16.77
C ALA A 55 -23.93 -18.24 17.33
N SER A 56 -22.95 -18.57 16.47
CA SER A 56 -21.77 -19.34 16.84
C SER A 56 -20.51 -18.55 16.50
N ILE A 57 -19.64 -18.40 17.48
CA ILE A 57 -18.38 -17.66 17.39
C ILE A 57 -17.24 -18.63 17.65
N ARG A 58 -16.15 -18.54 16.89
CA ARG A 58 -14.94 -19.31 17.15
C ARG A 58 -13.95 -18.40 17.87
N ALA A 59 -13.47 -18.83 19.04
CA ALA A 59 -12.31 -18.25 19.69
C ALA A 59 -11.07 -18.97 19.15
N ALA A 60 -10.37 -18.33 18.22
CA ALA A 60 -9.39 -19.00 17.38
C ALA A 60 -8.02 -18.34 17.43
N VAL A 61 -7.00 -19.16 17.17
CA VAL A 61 -5.65 -18.72 16.81
C VAL A 61 -5.51 -18.80 15.30
N LEU A 62 -5.26 -17.67 14.67
CA LEU A 62 -4.99 -17.60 13.24
C LEU A 62 -3.56 -18.02 12.94
N ASP A 63 -3.33 -18.52 11.72
CA ASP A 63 -1.99 -18.86 11.22
C ASP A 63 -1.07 -17.61 11.09
N GLY A 64 -1.67 -16.41 11.09
CA GLY A 64 -1.01 -15.11 11.12
C GLY A 64 -2.02 -14.00 11.39
N ASP A 65 -1.53 -12.83 11.80
CA ASP A 65 -2.39 -11.65 11.97
C ASP A 65 -2.92 -11.19 10.60
N GLN A 66 -4.24 -11.01 10.50
CA GLN A 66 -4.93 -10.54 9.30
C GLN A 66 -5.46 -9.11 9.44
N GLY A 67 -5.03 -8.38 10.47
CA GLY A 67 -5.39 -6.98 10.74
C GLY A 67 -6.26 -6.76 11.96
N ALA A 68 -6.56 -7.83 12.70
CA ALA A 68 -7.34 -7.79 13.94
C ALA A 68 -6.69 -8.63 15.06
N GLY A 69 -5.38 -8.91 14.94
CA GLY A 69 -4.65 -9.76 15.84
C GLY A 69 -4.62 -11.22 15.39
N LYS A 70 -3.72 -11.99 16.02
CA LYS A 70 -3.61 -13.44 15.82
C LYS A 70 -4.66 -14.22 16.62
N PHE A 71 -5.09 -13.66 17.74
CA PHE A 71 -6.04 -14.28 18.66
C PHE A 71 -7.36 -13.54 18.51
N VAL A 72 -8.37 -14.21 17.95
CA VAL A 72 -9.59 -13.52 17.50
C VAL A 72 -10.84 -14.26 17.93
N PHE A 73 -11.91 -13.50 18.11
CA PHE A 73 -13.27 -14.02 18.00
C PHE A 73 -13.73 -13.82 16.55
N THR A 74 -14.27 -14.85 15.93
CA THR A 74 -14.77 -14.81 14.53
C THR A 74 -16.08 -15.57 14.43
N PRO A 75 -17.21 -14.90 14.12
CA PRO A 75 -17.34 -13.46 13.90
C PRO A 75 -16.95 -12.62 15.12
N ALA A 76 -16.36 -11.46 14.87
CA ALA A 76 -15.94 -10.51 15.90
C ALA A 76 -17.11 -9.67 16.42
N VAL A 77 -18.06 -9.37 15.52
CA VAL A 77 -19.32 -8.69 15.86
C VAL A 77 -20.48 -9.61 15.49
N VAL A 78 -21.42 -9.81 16.41
CA VAL A 78 -22.67 -10.52 16.12
C VAL A 78 -23.88 -9.68 16.54
N TRP A 79 -24.89 -9.63 15.68
CA TRP A 79 -26.18 -9.01 15.96
C TRP A 79 -27.23 -10.09 16.24
N VAL A 80 -27.86 -10.06 17.41
CA VAL A 80 -28.77 -11.11 17.87
C VAL A 80 -30.06 -10.54 18.44
N GLU A 81 -31.12 -11.33 18.43
CA GLU A 81 -32.38 -11.02 19.12
C GLU A 81 -32.20 -11.21 20.65
N SER A 82 -32.88 -10.39 21.47
CA SER A 82 -32.97 -10.63 22.92
C SER A 82 -33.50 -12.05 23.22
N GLY A 83 -32.85 -12.73 24.16
CA GLY A 83 -33.08 -14.14 24.52
C GLY A 83 -32.24 -15.13 23.70
N THR A 84 -31.41 -14.67 22.77
CA THR A 84 -30.53 -15.53 21.97
C THR A 84 -29.37 -16.07 22.81
N THR A 85 -29.12 -17.37 22.69
CA THR A 85 -27.91 -18.01 23.20
C THR A 85 -26.82 -17.96 22.13
N VAL A 86 -25.69 -17.31 22.46
CA VAL A 86 -24.47 -17.32 21.65
C VAL A 86 -23.54 -18.41 22.16
N SER A 87 -22.97 -19.17 21.24
CA SER A 87 -22.05 -20.28 21.55
C SER A 87 -20.65 -19.96 21.06
N TRP A 88 -19.64 -20.08 21.91
CA TRP A 88 -18.23 -19.92 21.55
C TRP A 88 -17.53 -21.27 21.55
N SER A 89 -16.97 -21.68 20.41
CA SER A 89 -16.09 -22.85 20.33
C SER A 89 -14.62 -22.43 20.46
N ILE A 90 -13.90 -23.07 21.37
CA ILE A 90 -12.48 -22.77 21.65
C ILE A 90 -11.59 -23.60 20.72
N GLU A 91 -10.77 -22.95 19.90
CA GLU A 91 -9.96 -23.58 18.86
C GLU A 91 -8.46 -23.31 19.04
N GLY A 92 -7.63 -24.31 18.70
CA GLY A 92 -6.17 -24.18 18.65
C GLY A 92 -5.47 -24.18 20.00
N MET A 93 -5.84 -23.29 20.92
CA MET A 93 -5.30 -23.21 22.28
C MET A 93 -6.35 -22.75 23.29
N ALA A 94 -5.92 -22.52 24.53
CA ALA A 94 -6.82 -22.06 25.58
C ALA A 94 -7.22 -20.59 25.40
N HIS A 95 -8.52 -20.29 25.54
CA HIS A 95 -9.10 -18.95 25.48
C HIS A 95 -10.15 -18.77 26.58
N SER A 96 -10.58 -17.53 26.83
CA SER A 96 -11.77 -17.25 27.66
C SER A 96 -12.74 -16.35 26.89
N VAL A 97 -13.97 -16.29 27.37
CA VAL A 97 -15.03 -15.38 26.93
C VAL A 97 -15.52 -14.66 28.20
N THR A 98 -15.09 -13.42 28.36
CA THR A 98 -15.24 -12.68 29.62
C THR A 98 -15.76 -11.28 29.33
N ALA A 99 -16.85 -10.87 29.98
CA ALA A 99 -17.45 -9.55 29.78
C ALA A 99 -16.60 -8.42 30.37
N TYR A 100 -16.56 -7.26 29.72
CA TYR A 100 -16.09 -6.01 30.34
C TYR A 100 -17.12 -5.53 31.38
N HIS A 101 -16.95 -5.98 32.62
CA HIS A 101 -17.84 -5.70 33.74
C HIS A 101 -17.05 -5.59 35.06
N GLU A 102 -17.56 -4.81 36.02
CA GLU A 102 -16.89 -4.56 37.31
C GLU A 102 -16.64 -5.84 38.12
N ASP A 103 -17.59 -6.79 38.09
CA ASP A 103 -17.45 -8.13 38.72
C ASP A 103 -16.28 -8.96 38.15
N ASN A 104 -15.77 -8.59 36.96
CA ASN A 104 -14.59 -9.20 36.32
C ASN A 104 -13.34 -8.32 36.47
N ASP A 105 -13.34 -7.34 37.38
CA ASP A 105 -12.26 -6.36 37.59
C ASP A 105 -11.93 -5.52 36.32
N LYS A 106 -12.96 -5.16 35.55
CA LYS A 106 -12.83 -4.40 34.30
C LYS A 106 -13.77 -3.20 34.22
N PRO A 107 -13.49 -2.21 33.34
CA PRO A 107 -14.45 -1.16 33.03
C PRO A 107 -15.79 -1.73 32.58
N HIS A 108 -16.88 -1.05 32.93
CA HIS A 108 -18.22 -1.47 32.57
C HIS A 108 -18.50 -1.10 31.11
N ARG A 109 -18.55 -2.09 30.21
CA ARG A 109 -18.84 -1.90 28.76
C ARG A 109 -19.90 -2.88 28.25
N VAL A 110 -20.89 -3.15 29.10
CA VAL A 110 -22.10 -3.92 28.78
C VAL A 110 -23.34 -3.07 29.10
N PRO A 111 -24.56 -3.47 28.72
CA PRO A 111 -25.76 -2.71 29.04
C PRO A 111 -26.01 -2.61 30.54
N GLU A 112 -26.54 -1.47 30.97
CA GLU A 112 -26.92 -1.23 32.36
C GLU A 112 -27.89 -2.31 32.87
N GLY A 113 -27.55 -2.93 34.00
CA GLY A 113 -28.33 -4.02 34.59
C GLY A 113 -28.15 -5.39 33.94
N ALA A 114 -27.29 -5.52 32.93
CA ALA A 114 -26.84 -6.84 32.45
C ALA A 114 -25.93 -7.52 33.48
N SER A 115 -26.03 -8.84 33.60
CA SER A 115 -25.14 -9.62 34.46
C SER A 115 -23.78 -9.86 33.78
N ALA A 116 -22.71 -9.89 34.57
CA ALA A 116 -21.41 -10.34 34.06
C ALA A 116 -21.45 -11.80 33.58
N PHE A 117 -20.60 -12.12 32.61
CA PHE A 117 -20.27 -13.49 32.25
C PHE A 117 -18.75 -13.66 32.21
N ASP A 118 -18.30 -14.84 32.63
CA ASP A 118 -16.93 -15.28 32.53
C ASP A 118 -16.91 -16.80 32.37
N SER A 119 -16.37 -17.28 31.26
CA SER A 119 -16.19 -18.70 31.01
C SER A 119 -15.07 -19.33 31.86
N GLY A 120 -14.20 -18.49 32.44
CA GLY A 120 -12.85 -18.90 32.82
C GLY A 120 -12.02 -19.30 31.60
N THR A 121 -10.74 -19.64 31.82
CA THR A 121 -9.90 -20.17 30.74
C THR A 121 -10.35 -21.60 30.38
N LEU A 122 -10.72 -21.78 29.13
CA LEU A 122 -11.20 -23.01 28.55
C LEU A 122 -10.17 -23.57 27.56
N GLU A 123 -10.03 -24.89 27.51
CA GLU A 123 -9.11 -25.58 26.60
C GLU A 123 -9.69 -25.75 25.19
N ALA A 124 -8.83 -25.95 24.19
CA ALA A 124 -9.25 -26.21 22.82
C ALA A 124 -10.18 -27.45 22.72
N GLY A 125 -11.22 -27.34 21.90
CA GLY A 125 -12.25 -28.36 21.72
C GLY A 125 -13.41 -28.27 22.73
N THR A 126 -13.45 -27.24 23.57
CA THR A 126 -14.56 -26.96 24.47
C THR A 126 -15.47 -25.86 23.94
N THR A 127 -16.66 -25.72 24.54
CA THR A 127 -17.66 -24.73 24.17
C THR A 127 -18.14 -23.99 25.40
N PHE A 128 -18.35 -22.68 25.26
CA PHE A 128 -19.02 -21.83 26.24
C PHE A 128 -20.31 -21.27 25.64
N GLU A 129 -21.37 -21.13 26.44
CA GLU A 129 -22.64 -20.58 26.00
C GLU A 129 -23.11 -19.50 26.96
N HIS A 130 -23.67 -18.43 26.42
CA HIS A 130 -24.30 -17.36 27.19
C HIS A 130 -25.58 -16.87 26.52
N THR A 131 -26.64 -16.68 27.30
CA THR A 131 -27.92 -16.15 26.83
C THR A 131 -28.00 -14.66 27.11
N PHE A 132 -28.23 -13.87 26.07
CA PHE A 132 -28.28 -12.41 26.15
C PHE A 132 -29.71 -11.91 26.25
N GLU A 133 -30.13 -11.48 27.44
CA GLU A 133 -31.51 -11.05 27.70
C GLU A 133 -31.68 -9.52 27.61
N THR A 134 -30.69 -8.73 28.03
CA THR A 134 -30.81 -7.26 28.07
C THR A 134 -30.42 -6.66 26.71
N PRO A 135 -31.27 -5.82 26.09
CA PRO A 135 -30.90 -5.12 24.86
C PRO A 135 -29.70 -4.18 25.04
N GLY A 136 -28.88 -4.04 24.01
CA GLY A 136 -27.72 -3.14 23.98
C GLY A 136 -26.44 -3.81 23.52
N VAL A 137 -25.31 -3.15 23.76
CA VAL A 137 -24.00 -3.56 23.24
C VAL A 137 -23.13 -4.15 24.35
N TYR A 138 -22.67 -5.38 24.14
CA TYR A 138 -21.81 -6.12 25.06
C TYR A 138 -20.41 -6.24 24.49
N ASN A 139 -19.45 -5.52 25.08
CA ASN A 139 -18.04 -5.72 24.78
C ASN A 139 -17.51 -6.86 25.66
N TYR A 140 -16.73 -7.77 25.09
CA TYR A 140 -16.09 -8.86 25.82
C TYR A 140 -14.67 -9.12 25.32
N TYR A 141 -13.90 -9.86 26.11
CA TYR A 141 -12.49 -10.13 25.85
C TYR A 141 -12.09 -11.54 26.24
N CYS A 142 -10.90 -11.94 25.77
CA CYS A 142 -10.22 -13.15 26.22
C CYS A 142 -9.12 -12.78 27.23
N THR A 143 -9.29 -13.18 28.50
CA THR A 143 -8.38 -12.87 29.61
C THR A 143 -6.88 -13.05 29.30
N PRO A 144 -6.40 -14.18 28.74
CA PRO A 144 -4.98 -14.33 28.44
C PRO A 144 -4.47 -13.50 27.24
N HIS A 145 -5.35 -12.97 26.39
CA HIS A 145 -4.99 -12.36 25.10
C HIS A 145 -5.59 -10.96 24.88
N GLU A 146 -6.21 -10.38 25.90
CA GLU A 146 -6.81 -9.05 25.86
C GLU A 146 -5.77 -7.98 25.48
N GLY A 147 -4.60 -7.99 26.14
CA GLY A 147 -3.51 -7.06 25.82
C GLY A 147 -2.94 -7.23 24.41
N LEU A 148 -3.35 -8.28 23.69
CA LEU A 148 -3.02 -8.55 22.29
C LEU A 148 -4.21 -8.27 21.35
N GLY A 149 -5.28 -7.63 21.85
CA GLY A 149 -6.43 -7.20 21.06
C GLY A 149 -7.51 -8.27 20.86
N MET A 150 -7.52 -9.37 21.63
CA MET A 150 -8.58 -10.38 21.50
C MET A 150 -9.86 -9.95 22.21
N VAL A 151 -10.68 -9.19 21.49
CA VAL A 151 -11.94 -8.60 21.93
C VAL A 151 -13.07 -8.93 20.94
N GLY A 152 -14.31 -8.85 21.39
CA GLY A 152 -15.50 -9.10 20.57
C GLY A 152 -16.72 -8.31 21.03
N LEU A 153 -17.73 -8.29 20.17
CA LEU A 153 -18.96 -7.51 20.33
C LEU A 153 -20.20 -8.37 20.11
N VAL A 154 -21.15 -8.32 21.04
CA VAL A 154 -22.52 -8.81 20.84
C VAL A 154 -23.48 -7.63 20.91
N VAL A 155 -24.26 -7.41 19.85
CA VAL A 155 -25.31 -6.39 19.80
C VAL A 155 -26.67 -7.08 19.91
N VAL A 156 -27.42 -6.76 20.96
CA VAL A 156 -28.72 -7.36 21.27
C VAL A 156 -29.83 -6.38 20.92
N ASP A 157 -30.68 -6.76 19.97
CA ASP A 157 -31.75 -5.97 19.34
C ASP A 157 -31.26 -4.69 18.62
N ALA A 158 -30.71 -3.73 19.36
CA ALA A 158 -30.19 -2.46 18.84
C ALA A 158 -29.19 -1.82 19.83
N PRO A 159 -28.26 -0.97 19.34
CA PRO A 159 -27.42 -0.14 20.19
C PRO A 159 -28.28 0.94 20.88
N GLN A 160 -28.76 0.69 22.09
CA GLN A 160 -29.58 1.64 22.86
C GLN A 160 -28.74 2.70 23.60
N GLY A 161 -27.54 3.01 23.11
CA GLY A 161 -26.53 3.77 23.83
C GLY A 161 -25.96 2.99 25.03
N GLY A 162 -25.24 3.69 25.91
CA GLY A 162 -24.66 3.14 27.14
C GLY A 162 -23.16 2.84 27.04
N PRO A 163 -22.55 2.30 28.10
CA PRO A 163 -21.09 2.21 28.19
C PRO A 163 -20.43 1.33 27.12
N GLY A 164 -21.15 0.34 26.59
CA GLY A 164 -20.67 -0.49 25.48
C GLY A 164 -20.62 0.20 24.11
N THR A 165 -21.17 1.41 23.99
CA THR A 165 -21.21 2.19 22.72
C THR A 165 -20.30 3.42 22.71
N THR A 166 -19.64 3.73 23.82
CA THR A 166 -18.73 4.88 23.92
C THR A 166 -17.34 4.52 23.41
N ASP A 167 -16.51 5.52 23.16
CA ASP A 167 -15.12 5.33 22.70
C ASP A 167 -14.31 4.49 23.72
N PRO A 168 -13.81 3.30 23.33
CA PRO A 168 -12.93 2.46 24.16
C PRO A 168 -11.68 3.15 24.69
N ALA A 169 -11.20 4.21 24.06
CA ALA A 169 -10.02 4.94 24.52
C ALA A 169 -10.26 5.75 25.81
N GLU A 170 -11.51 5.96 26.22
CA GLU A 170 -11.83 6.64 27.48
C GLU A 170 -11.49 5.81 28.71
N ASP A 171 -11.57 4.48 28.61
CA ASP A 171 -11.48 3.55 29.73
C ASP A 171 -10.53 2.37 29.51
N LEU A 172 -10.10 2.12 28.28
CA LEU A 172 -9.11 1.10 27.90
C LEU A 172 -7.89 1.71 27.20
N SER A 173 -6.85 0.91 27.00
CA SER A 173 -5.64 1.34 26.27
C SER A 173 -4.99 0.19 25.50
N GLY A 174 -4.19 0.53 24.48
CA GLY A 174 -3.50 -0.44 23.63
C GLY A 174 -4.44 -1.22 22.71
N ALA A 175 -3.99 -2.39 22.26
CA ALA A 175 -4.66 -3.18 21.21
C ALA A 175 -6.13 -3.52 21.50
N ALA A 176 -6.52 -3.66 22.78
CA ALA A 176 -7.92 -3.90 23.15
C ALA A 176 -8.83 -2.72 22.84
N ALA A 177 -8.38 -1.49 23.13
CA ALA A 177 -9.15 -0.27 22.83
C ALA A 177 -9.25 -0.06 21.32
N GLU A 178 -8.14 -0.25 20.61
CA GLU A 178 -8.06 -0.13 19.15
C GLU A 178 -9.01 -1.11 18.46
N HIS A 179 -8.96 -2.40 18.82
CA HIS A 179 -9.79 -3.42 18.18
C HIS A 179 -11.27 -3.29 18.54
N LEU A 180 -11.61 -2.87 19.76
CA LEU A 180 -13.01 -2.58 20.11
C LEU A 180 -13.54 -1.40 19.31
N SER A 181 -12.72 -0.37 19.07
CA SER A 181 -13.12 0.79 18.26
C SER A 181 -13.39 0.37 16.83
N MET A 182 -12.50 -0.42 16.24
CA MET A 182 -12.70 -1.01 14.91
C MET A 182 -13.98 -1.85 14.81
N GLN A 183 -14.30 -2.63 15.85
CA GLN A 183 -15.51 -3.45 15.88
C GLN A 183 -16.79 -2.62 16.03
N LEU A 184 -16.74 -1.54 16.82
CA LEU A 184 -17.84 -0.58 16.93
C LEU A 184 -18.09 0.15 15.62
N ASP A 185 -17.04 0.56 14.92
CA ASP A 185 -17.12 1.15 13.58
C ASP A 185 -17.69 0.16 12.56
N ALA A 186 -17.20 -1.08 12.56
CA ALA A 186 -17.73 -2.16 11.70
C ALA A 186 -19.22 -2.44 11.97
N ALA A 187 -19.68 -2.22 13.21
CA ALA A 187 -21.08 -2.30 13.59
C ALA A 187 -21.88 -1.01 13.30
N GLY A 188 -21.23 0.09 12.95
CA GLY A 188 -21.87 1.40 12.78
C GLY A 188 -22.36 2.02 14.10
N ILE A 189 -21.62 1.86 15.20
CA ILE A 189 -22.00 2.26 16.56
C ILE A 189 -20.98 3.26 17.13
N GLY A 190 -21.40 4.49 17.45
CA GLY A 190 -20.57 5.55 18.08
C GLY A 190 -21.24 6.93 18.04
N GLU A 191 -20.71 7.94 18.76
CA GLU A 191 -21.32 9.30 18.86
C GLU A 191 -21.38 10.08 17.51
N GLY A 192 -20.90 9.51 16.40
CA GLY A 192 -21.11 10.01 15.04
C GLY A 192 -22.36 9.47 14.32
N GLY A 193 -23.16 8.62 14.97
CA GLY A 193 -24.27 7.88 14.37
C GLY A 193 -25.58 8.66 14.19
N SER A 194 -25.62 9.67 13.32
CA SER A 194 -26.85 10.04 12.62
C SER A 194 -26.81 9.46 11.21
N GLU A 195 -27.66 8.46 10.89
CA GLU A 195 -27.87 7.89 9.55
C GLU A 195 -26.71 8.11 8.55
N ALA A 196 -25.53 7.56 8.87
CA ALA A 196 -24.44 7.53 7.92
C ALA A 196 -24.76 6.40 6.93
N THR A 197 -25.07 6.75 5.68
CA THR A 197 -24.54 5.95 4.57
C THR A 197 -23.06 5.72 4.89
N ALA A 198 -22.62 4.47 5.10
CA ALA A 198 -21.25 4.14 5.46
C ALA A 198 -20.27 4.93 4.57
N GLY A 199 -19.70 5.99 5.12
CA GLY A 199 -18.93 6.97 4.37
C GLY A 199 -17.50 6.48 4.19
N TYR A 200 -16.92 6.74 3.03
CA TYR A 200 -15.52 6.41 2.75
C TYR A 200 -14.59 7.29 3.60
N ALA A 201 -13.98 6.70 4.62
CA ALA A 201 -13.22 7.41 5.65
C ALA A 201 -11.71 7.39 5.39
N TRP A 202 -10.95 8.07 6.26
CA TRP A 202 -9.48 8.11 6.21
C TRP A 202 -8.84 6.71 6.22
N SER A 203 -9.37 5.79 7.03
CA SER A 203 -8.95 4.39 7.07
C SER A 203 -9.16 3.68 5.73
N ASP A 204 -10.30 3.90 5.07
CA ASP A 204 -10.61 3.28 3.77
C ASP A 204 -9.70 3.82 2.66
N ALA A 205 -9.52 5.14 2.62
CA ALA A 205 -8.67 5.81 1.65
C ALA A 205 -7.21 5.36 1.74
N THR A 206 -6.71 5.25 2.96
CA THR A 206 -5.32 4.84 3.20
C THR A 206 -5.12 3.34 3.03
N TRP A 207 -6.15 2.53 3.25
CA TRP A 207 -6.17 1.11 2.91
C TRP A 207 -6.14 0.87 1.38
N ASP A 208 -6.94 1.62 0.62
CA ASP A 208 -6.90 1.56 -0.84
C ASP A 208 -5.57 2.09 -1.39
N SER A 209 -5.03 3.16 -0.80
CA SER A 209 -3.68 3.67 -1.12
C SER A 209 -2.62 2.58 -1.02
N TYR A 210 -2.66 1.75 0.04
CA TYR A 210 -1.79 0.59 0.20
C TYR A 210 -1.94 -0.41 -0.96
N TRP A 211 -3.17 -0.79 -1.29
CA TRP A 211 -3.44 -1.77 -2.35
C TRP A 211 -3.03 -1.24 -3.72
N TYR A 212 -3.34 0.01 -4.04
CA TYR A 212 -3.06 0.58 -5.35
C TYR A 212 -1.55 0.76 -5.55
N SER A 213 -0.83 1.16 -4.50
CA SER A 213 0.64 1.10 -4.45
C SER A 213 1.18 -0.32 -4.71
N LEU A 214 0.61 -1.34 -4.06
CA LEU A 214 1.03 -2.74 -4.24
C LEU A 214 0.76 -3.25 -5.66
N TYR A 215 -0.34 -2.83 -6.28
CA TYR A 215 -0.71 -3.24 -7.63
C TYR A 215 0.22 -2.64 -8.66
N ASN A 216 0.49 -1.34 -8.57
CA ASN A 216 1.43 -0.65 -9.44
C ASN A 216 2.85 -1.23 -9.30
N MET A 217 3.30 -1.49 -8.07
CA MET A 217 4.59 -2.13 -7.81
C MET A 217 4.66 -3.53 -8.43
N SER A 218 3.73 -4.42 -8.09
CA SER A 218 3.77 -5.81 -8.55
C SER A 218 3.63 -5.91 -10.06
N THR A 219 2.80 -5.06 -10.67
CA THR A 219 2.61 -5.02 -12.12
C THR A 219 3.89 -4.60 -12.83
N ASN A 220 4.54 -3.52 -12.38
CA ASN A 220 5.71 -2.98 -13.07
C ASN A 220 6.98 -3.80 -12.81
N ILE A 221 7.19 -4.26 -11.58
CA ILE A 221 8.42 -4.96 -11.19
C ILE A 221 8.41 -6.44 -11.58
N ALA A 222 7.26 -7.13 -11.56
CA ALA A 222 7.25 -8.60 -11.64
C ALA A 222 6.26 -9.22 -12.63
N MET A 223 5.31 -8.47 -13.22
CA MET A 223 4.21 -9.07 -13.99
C MET A 223 4.12 -8.63 -15.45
N SER A 224 4.13 -7.34 -15.75
CA SER A 224 3.81 -6.81 -17.10
C SER A 224 4.84 -7.18 -18.18
N GLY A 225 6.10 -7.29 -17.78
CA GLY A 225 7.22 -7.39 -18.72
C GLY A 225 7.49 -6.12 -19.53
N ASN A 226 6.93 -4.96 -19.15
CA ASN A 226 7.12 -3.68 -19.84
C ASN A 226 8.50 -3.07 -19.54
N GLY A 227 9.55 -3.69 -20.06
CA GLY A 227 10.92 -3.23 -19.84
C GLY A 227 11.97 -4.26 -20.20
N VAL A 228 13.21 -3.96 -19.84
CA VAL A 228 14.30 -4.92 -19.93
C VAL A 228 14.22 -5.86 -18.73
N LEU A 229 14.08 -7.15 -18.99
CA LEU A 229 13.87 -8.16 -17.96
C LEU A 229 15.17 -8.76 -17.45
N PHE A 230 15.20 -9.07 -16.16
CA PHE A 230 16.20 -9.91 -15.52
C PHE A 230 15.67 -11.35 -15.38
N PRO A 231 16.47 -12.37 -15.69
CA PRO A 231 17.80 -12.29 -16.31
C PRO A 231 17.75 -11.94 -17.81
N HIS A 232 18.69 -11.11 -18.27
CA HIS A 232 18.78 -10.63 -19.66
C HIS A 232 19.84 -11.37 -20.48
N ASN A 233 20.84 -11.97 -19.83
CA ASN A 233 21.95 -12.67 -20.46
C ASN A 233 22.37 -13.90 -19.64
N GLU A 234 23.30 -14.72 -20.16
CA GLU A 234 23.73 -15.96 -19.52
C GLU A 234 24.36 -15.75 -18.14
N GLU A 235 25.14 -14.69 -17.95
CA GLU A 235 25.74 -14.36 -16.64
C GLU A 235 24.67 -14.03 -15.60
N GLN A 236 23.70 -13.21 -15.99
CA GLN A 236 22.55 -12.87 -15.16
C GLN A 236 21.68 -14.09 -14.86
N GLN A 237 21.52 -15.01 -15.82
CA GLN A 237 20.81 -16.27 -15.60
C GLN A 237 21.53 -17.14 -14.55
N GLN A 238 22.85 -17.28 -14.65
CA GLN A 238 23.64 -18.00 -13.65
C GLN A 238 23.54 -17.34 -12.26
N ALA A 239 23.54 -16.01 -12.20
CA ALA A 239 23.31 -15.29 -10.96
C ALA A 239 21.90 -15.59 -10.43
N PHE A 240 20.86 -15.50 -11.25
CA PHE A 240 19.48 -15.81 -10.85
C PHE A 240 19.35 -17.23 -10.29
N ASP A 241 19.88 -18.22 -11.00
CA ASP A 241 19.82 -19.65 -10.64
C ASP A 241 20.54 -19.95 -9.31
N LYS A 242 21.56 -19.15 -8.97
CA LYS A 242 22.24 -19.23 -7.69
C LYS A 242 21.50 -18.50 -6.57
N ARG A 243 20.96 -17.32 -6.85
CA ARG A 243 20.44 -16.39 -5.83
C ARG A 243 19.04 -16.79 -5.35
N VAL A 244 18.13 -17.13 -6.25
CA VAL A 244 16.72 -17.38 -5.89
C VAL A 244 16.55 -18.57 -4.94
N PRO A 245 17.18 -19.74 -5.16
CA PRO A 245 17.07 -20.85 -4.21
C PRO A 245 17.61 -20.51 -2.82
N ALA A 246 18.67 -19.69 -2.75
CA ALA A 246 19.22 -19.23 -1.48
C ALA A 246 18.24 -18.29 -0.76
N MET A 247 17.64 -17.33 -1.47
CA MET A 247 16.63 -16.42 -0.91
C MET A 247 15.42 -17.18 -0.38
N LEU A 248 14.89 -18.14 -1.15
CA LEU A 248 13.79 -19.00 -0.72
C LEU A 248 14.11 -19.76 0.57
N LYS A 249 15.28 -20.40 0.62
CA LYS A 249 15.75 -21.11 1.81
C LYS A 249 15.89 -20.19 3.03
N HIS A 250 16.38 -18.96 2.85
CA HIS A 250 16.57 -18.01 3.95
C HIS A 250 15.28 -17.30 4.38
N ALA A 251 14.30 -17.26 3.49
CA ALA A 251 12.99 -16.69 3.74
C ALA A 251 11.97 -17.72 4.29
N ASP A 252 12.41 -18.97 4.52
CA ASP A 252 11.53 -20.09 4.88
C ASP A 252 10.32 -20.20 3.94
N ALA A 253 10.56 -19.93 2.65
CA ALA A 253 9.55 -19.93 1.61
C ALA A 253 9.85 -21.04 0.60
N ASP A 254 8.88 -21.91 0.34
CA ASP A 254 9.08 -23.05 -0.59
C ASP A 254 9.12 -22.60 -2.05
N LYS A 255 8.50 -21.47 -2.37
CA LYS A 255 8.30 -21.02 -3.75
C LYS A 255 8.14 -19.49 -3.84
N PRO A 256 8.51 -18.87 -4.97
CA PRO A 256 8.29 -17.43 -5.17
C PRO A 256 6.79 -17.08 -5.15
N PRO A 257 6.41 -15.84 -4.76
CA PRO A 257 5.01 -15.41 -4.69
C PRO A 257 4.34 -15.24 -6.06
N VAL A 258 5.12 -15.10 -7.13
CA VAL A 258 4.64 -14.98 -8.52
C VAL A 258 5.21 -16.13 -9.34
N LYS A 259 4.37 -16.82 -10.13
CA LYS A 259 4.83 -17.84 -11.09
C LYS A 259 5.42 -17.15 -12.32
N LYS A 260 6.57 -17.64 -12.78
CA LYS A 260 7.29 -17.16 -13.98
C LYS A 260 7.38 -15.62 -14.05
N PRO A 261 7.91 -14.97 -13.01
CA PRO A 261 7.89 -13.51 -12.93
C PRO A 261 8.66 -12.86 -14.08
N ASN A 262 8.11 -11.77 -14.62
CA ASN A 262 8.81 -10.90 -15.57
C ASN A 262 9.53 -9.81 -14.76
N LEU A 263 10.67 -10.17 -14.13
CA LEU A 263 11.39 -9.25 -13.25
C LEU A 263 12.00 -8.09 -14.04
N ASN A 264 11.52 -6.88 -13.83
CA ASN A 264 11.93 -5.72 -14.59
C ASN A 264 13.16 -5.07 -13.97
N MET A 265 14.28 -5.01 -14.71
CA MET A 265 15.48 -4.30 -14.25
C MET A 265 15.56 -2.87 -14.78
N ALA A 266 14.93 -2.59 -15.92
CA ALA A 266 14.91 -1.26 -16.53
C ALA A 266 13.59 -1.07 -17.28
N PRO A 267 12.57 -0.46 -16.64
CA PRO A 267 11.24 -0.35 -17.21
C PRO A 267 11.19 0.68 -18.34
N PHE A 268 10.38 0.39 -19.35
CA PHE A 268 10.15 1.33 -20.45
C PHE A 268 9.37 2.56 -19.97
N THR A 269 9.57 3.70 -20.61
CA THR A 269 8.95 4.97 -20.22
C THR A 269 7.43 4.93 -20.31
N THR A 270 6.89 4.27 -21.34
CA THR A 270 5.44 4.08 -21.50
C THR A 270 5.09 2.66 -21.94
N GLY A 271 3.85 2.24 -21.71
CA GLY A 271 3.32 0.96 -22.16
C GLY A 271 1.80 0.97 -22.30
N ASP A 272 1.26 -0.02 -23.01
CA ASP A 272 -0.18 -0.30 -23.08
C ASP A 272 -0.51 -1.40 -22.06
N PRO A 273 -1.29 -1.11 -21.01
CA PRO A 273 -1.58 -2.06 -19.93
C PRO A 273 -2.69 -3.08 -20.25
N ASN A 274 -3.17 -3.14 -21.49
CA ASN A 274 -4.03 -4.22 -21.96
C ASN A 274 -3.31 -5.57 -21.95
N PHE A 275 -3.97 -6.60 -21.40
CA PHE A 275 -3.45 -7.96 -21.45
C PHE A 275 -3.55 -8.53 -22.86
N THR A 276 -2.53 -9.28 -23.26
CA THR A 276 -2.45 -9.94 -24.58
C THR A 276 -3.13 -11.31 -24.60
N GLN A 277 -3.60 -11.79 -23.45
CA GLN A 277 -4.29 -13.08 -23.26
C GLN A 277 -5.00 -13.08 -21.90
N ASN A 278 -5.85 -14.09 -21.65
CA ASN A 278 -6.56 -14.23 -20.36
C ASN A 278 -5.58 -14.26 -19.16
N PRO A 279 -5.69 -13.30 -18.22
CA PRO A 279 -4.77 -13.19 -17.10
C PRO A 279 -5.08 -14.22 -16.00
N VAL A 280 -4.04 -14.83 -15.45
CA VAL A 280 -4.11 -15.66 -14.24
C VAL A 280 -3.62 -14.82 -13.06
N LEU A 281 -4.55 -14.13 -12.40
CA LEU A 281 -4.26 -13.30 -11.23
C LEU A 281 -4.21 -14.11 -9.91
N GLN A 282 -4.85 -15.28 -9.89
CA GLN A 282 -4.83 -16.22 -8.77
C GLN A 282 -4.97 -17.66 -9.33
N GLY A 283 -3.85 -18.38 -9.43
CA GLY A 283 -3.87 -19.78 -9.86
C GLY A 283 -4.36 -20.73 -8.77
N GLU A 284 -4.41 -22.03 -9.07
CA GLU A 284 -4.84 -23.10 -8.13
C GLU A 284 -4.10 -23.09 -6.78
N ASP A 285 -2.88 -22.55 -6.76
CA ASP A 285 -2.04 -22.46 -5.57
C ASP A 285 -1.96 -21.04 -5.00
N GLY A 286 -2.93 -20.19 -5.35
CA GLY A 286 -3.09 -18.82 -4.85
C GLY A 286 -2.17 -17.78 -5.51
N ARG A 287 -1.31 -18.16 -6.46
CA ARG A 287 -0.30 -17.25 -7.04
C ARG A 287 -0.67 -16.78 -8.45
N PRO A 288 -0.41 -15.50 -8.79
CA PRO A 288 -0.49 -15.02 -10.16
C PRO A 288 0.58 -15.69 -11.05
N ASP A 289 0.27 -15.91 -12.33
CA ASP A 289 1.23 -16.36 -13.36
C ASP A 289 1.54 -15.22 -14.33
N ALA A 290 2.70 -14.58 -14.12
CA ALA A 290 3.15 -13.44 -14.92
C ALA A 290 3.39 -13.77 -16.40
N SER A 291 3.52 -15.05 -16.78
CA SER A 291 3.56 -15.41 -18.21
C SER A 291 2.25 -15.09 -18.94
N THR A 292 1.16 -14.88 -18.19
CA THR A 292 -0.16 -14.49 -18.72
C THR A 292 -0.50 -13.01 -18.56
N LEU A 293 0.36 -12.24 -17.89
CA LEU A 293 0.10 -10.83 -17.54
C LEU A 293 0.86 -9.85 -18.42
N LYS A 294 1.35 -10.32 -19.57
CA LYS A 294 2.18 -9.52 -20.48
C LYS A 294 1.37 -8.51 -21.27
N TRP A 295 1.95 -7.33 -21.40
CA TRP A 295 1.46 -6.23 -22.23
C TRP A 295 1.95 -6.36 -23.67
N ASP A 296 1.31 -5.66 -24.60
CA ASP A 296 1.76 -5.59 -25.99
C ASP A 296 3.00 -4.70 -26.12
N LEU A 297 4.18 -5.33 -26.18
CA LEU A 297 5.47 -4.64 -26.34
C LEU A 297 5.58 -3.84 -27.64
N SER A 298 4.74 -4.07 -28.65
CA SER A 298 4.72 -3.24 -29.86
C SER A 298 4.20 -1.83 -29.59
N LYS A 299 3.41 -1.66 -28.52
CA LYS A 299 2.86 -0.39 -28.05
C LYS A 299 3.61 0.23 -26.88
N SER A 300 4.69 -0.41 -26.43
CA SER A 300 5.62 0.19 -25.46
C SER A 300 6.64 1.10 -26.14
N SER A 301 7.13 2.12 -25.43
CA SER A 301 8.13 3.06 -25.98
C SER A 301 9.44 2.37 -26.39
N LYS A 302 9.81 1.28 -25.70
CA LYS A 302 11.13 0.62 -25.79
C LYS A 302 12.29 1.56 -25.44
N VAL A 303 11.99 2.66 -24.74
CA VAL A 303 12.92 3.66 -24.24
C VAL A 303 12.93 3.56 -22.72
N VAL A 304 14.10 3.63 -22.12
CA VAL A 304 14.31 3.70 -20.67
C VAL A 304 14.78 5.11 -20.33
N SER A 305 14.30 5.67 -19.22
CA SER A 305 14.76 6.96 -18.69
C SER A 305 15.23 6.82 -17.24
N PRO A 306 16.03 7.77 -16.72
CA PRO A 306 16.38 7.77 -15.31
C PRO A 306 15.17 7.76 -14.38
N ALA A 307 14.14 8.55 -14.68
CA ALA A 307 12.93 8.61 -13.86
C ALA A 307 12.13 7.31 -13.90
N SER A 308 12.02 6.62 -15.05
CA SER A 308 11.31 5.33 -15.11
C SER A 308 11.99 4.28 -14.25
N VAL A 309 13.33 4.26 -14.27
CA VAL A 309 14.17 3.36 -13.46
C VAL A 309 14.10 3.74 -11.98
N ALA A 310 14.30 5.02 -11.67
CA ALA A 310 14.43 5.51 -10.31
C ALA A 310 13.13 5.36 -9.52
N TRP A 311 11.99 5.80 -10.05
CA TRP A 311 10.71 5.67 -9.33
C TRP A 311 10.29 4.20 -9.15
N THR A 312 10.55 3.35 -10.15
CA THR A 312 10.26 1.91 -10.06
C THR A 312 11.10 1.21 -8.99
N HIS A 313 12.41 1.46 -8.97
CA HIS A 313 13.28 0.80 -8.00
C HIS A 313 13.22 1.45 -6.62
N LEU A 314 12.93 2.75 -6.53
CA LEU A 314 12.52 3.38 -5.28
C LEU A 314 11.27 2.70 -4.75
N LYS A 315 10.27 2.44 -5.58
CA LYS A 315 9.06 1.72 -5.15
C LYS A 315 9.38 0.36 -4.54
N GLY A 316 10.30 -0.39 -5.18
CA GLY A 316 10.80 -1.65 -4.65
C GLY A 316 11.55 -1.49 -3.32
N VAL A 317 12.41 -0.47 -3.18
CA VAL A 317 13.13 -0.15 -1.94
C VAL A 317 12.17 0.21 -0.81
N THR A 318 11.16 1.04 -1.08
CA THR A 318 10.13 1.43 -0.11
C THR A 318 9.34 0.21 0.36
N TRP A 319 8.91 -0.67 -0.54
CA TRP A 319 8.27 -1.93 -0.14
C TRP A 319 9.20 -2.87 0.59
N ALA A 320 10.49 -2.91 0.27
CA ALA A 320 11.46 -3.71 1.00
C ALA A 320 11.57 -3.23 2.45
N LYS A 321 11.71 -1.91 2.68
CA LYS A 321 11.64 -1.29 4.02
C LYS A 321 10.35 -1.69 4.74
N ASN A 322 9.21 -1.55 4.05
CA ASN A 322 7.92 -1.91 4.64
C ASN A 322 7.85 -3.38 5.06
N PHE A 323 8.25 -4.31 4.18
CA PHE A 323 8.26 -5.72 4.52
C PHE A 323 9.20 -6.02 5.68
N GLN A 324 10.38 -5.39 5.72
CA GLN A 324 11.34 -5.57 6.81
C GLN A 324 10.74 -5.24 8.17
N THR A 325 10.04 -4.12 8.26
CA THR A 325 9.36 -3.68 9.49
C THR A 325 8.30 -4.67 9.97
N HIS A 326 7.76 -5.50 9.07
CA HIS A 326 6.61 -6.37 9.34
C HIS A 326 6.89 -7.86 9.06
N PHE A 327 8.16 -8.29 9.13
CA PHE A 327 8.50 -9.70 8.89
C PHE A 327 7.81 -10.67 9.84
N ASP A 328 7.62 -10.26 11.09
CA ASP A 328 7.07 -11.10 12.15
C ASP A 328 5.53 -10.98 12.25
N THR A 329 4.92 -9.98 11.60
CA THR A 329 3.47 -9.73 11.64
C THR A 329 2.76 -10.14 10.36
N LEU A 330 3.40 -10.04 9.19
CA LEU A 330 2.78 -10.41 7.92
C LEU A 330 2.65 -11.94 7.75
N PRO A 331 1.52 -12.43 7.19
CA PRO A 331 1.32 -13.86 6.96
C PRO A 331 2.45 -14.54 6.17
N PRO A 332 2.84 -15.79 6.52
CA PRO A 332 3.89 -16.53 5.82
C PRO A 332 3.67 -16.64 4.29
N GLY A 333 2.41 -16.73 3.86
CA GLY A 333 2.01 -16.80 2.45
C GLY A 333 2.39 -15.57 1.62
N ILE A 334 2.62 -14.41 2.25
CA ILE A 334 3.12 -13.21 1.57
C ILE A 334 4.59 -13.38 1.17
N ALA A 335 5.34 -14.20 1.90
CA ALA A 335 6.79 -14.36 1.77
C ALA A 335 7.52 -12.99 1.84
N ALA A 336 7.18 -12.17 2.84
CA ALA A 336 7.67 -10.80 3.00
C ALA A 336 9.20 -10.72 2.94
N LYS A 337 9.90 -11.65 3.60
CA LYS A 337 11.37 -11.74 3.59
C LYS A 337 11.94 -12.02 2.21
N PHE A 338 11.35 -12.95 1.46
CA PHE A 338 11.76 -13.21 0.07
C PHE A 338 11.52 -11.99 -0.82
N ARG A 339 10.35 -11.32 -0.68
CA ARG A 339 10.02 -10.11 -1.45
C ARG A 339 11.01 -9.00 -1.18
N ALA A 340 11.29 -8.71 0.08
CA ALA A 340 12.29 -7.74 0.49
C ALA A 340 13.66 -8.02 -0.18
N GLN A 341 14.16 -9.26 -0.09
CA GLN A 341 15.44 -9.67 -0.70
C GLN A 341 15.46 -9.51 -2.23
N MET A 342 14.36 -9.89 -2.90
CA MET A 342 14.25 -9.76 -4.36
C MET A 342 14.20 -8.29 -4.80
N LEU A 343 13.42 -7.46 -4.10
CA LEU A 343 13.25 -6.03 -4.43
C LEU A 343 14.57 -5.26 -4.25
N THR A 344 15.29 -5.48 -3.16
CA THR A 344 16.61 -4.85 -2.96
C THR A 344 17.67 -5.36 -3.93
N THR A 345 17.56 -6.61 -4.38
CA THR A 345 18.44 -7.17 -5.42
C THR A 345 18.16 -6.53 -6.79
N LEU A 346 16.89 -6.39 -7.17
CA LEU A 346 16.51 -5.76 -8.44
C LEU A 346 16.91 -4.28 -8.49
N ALA A 347 16.77 -3.55 -7.38
CA ALA A 347 17.30 -2.20 -7.26
C ALA A 347 18.81 -2.15 -7.57
N GLN A 348 19.61 -3.03 -6.97
CA GLN A 348 21.06 -3.07 -7.26
C GLN A 348 21.38 -3.45 -8.71
N ILE A 349 20.59 -4.34 -9.32
CA ILE A 349 20.72 -4.67 -10.75
C ILE A 349 20.40 -3.45 -11.61
N GLY A 350 19.35 -2.70 -11.26
CA GLY A 350 18.98 -1.44 -11.91
C GLY A 350 20.13 -0.43 -11.87
N VAL A 351 20.69 -0.16 -10.68
CA VAL A 351 21.89 0.70 -10.52
C VAL A 351 23.05 0.21 -11.36
N ASN A 352 23.32 -1.09 -11.36
CA ASN A 352 24.43 -1.63 -12.11
C ASN A 352 24.25 -1.44 -13.62
N ALA A 353 23.05 -1.66 -14.15
CA ALA A 353 22.74 -1.52 -15.58
C ALA A 353 22.65 -0.06 -16.06
N THR A 354 22.36 0.89 -15.17
CA THR A 354 22.08 2.28 -15.58
C THR A 354 23.16 3.27 -15.20
N LEU A 355 23.90 3.03 -14.11
CA LEU A 355 24.90 3.97 -13.60
C LEU A 355 26.34 3.41 -13.61
N ILE A 356 26.52 2.10 -13.48
CA ILE A 356 27.86 1.50 -13.32
C ILE A 356 28.37 0.91 -14.63
N ALA A 357 27.54 0.12 -15.31
CA ALA A 357 27.87 -0.66 -16.49
C ALA A 357 26.65 -0.76 -17.42
N GLY A 358 26.80 -1.35 -18.59
CA GLY A 358 25.68 -1.66 -19.48
C GLY A 358 25.37 -0.60 -20.55
N GLY A 359 26.06 0.53 -20.55
CA GLY A 359 26.04 1.53 -21.61
C GLY A 359 27.04 1.25 -22.74
N PRO A 360 26.87 1.89 -23.91
CA PRO A 360 27.71 1.66 -25.10
C PRO A 360 29.18 2.11 -24.92
N ASN A 361 29.49 2.90 -23.88
CA ASN A 361 30.84 3.39 -23.61
C ASN A 361 31.48 2.70 -22.38
N GLU A 362 31.04 1.49 -22.04
CA GLU A 362 31.47 0.75 -20.84
C GLU A 362 31.18 1.51 -19.52
N ASN A 363 30.31 2.52 -19.58
CA ASN A 363 29.71 3.25 -18.46
C ASN A 363 28.25 2.78 -18.23
N GLY A 364 27.51 3.44 -17.33
CA GLY A 364 26.08 3.18 -17.15
C GLY A 364 25.25 3.53 -18.38
N ALA A 365 24.20 2.76 -18.69
CA ALA A 365 23.36 3.01 -19.88
C ALA A 365 22.66 4.37 -19.90
N LEU A 366 22.52 5.03 -18.74
CA LEU A 366 21.87 6.33 -18.60
C LEU A 366 22.84 7.47 -18.27
N THR A 367 24.16 7.23 -18.26
CA THR A 367 25.15 8.29 -18.05
C THR A 367 25.64 8.86 -19.38
N GLN A 368 25.99 10.14 -19.39
CA GLN A 368 26.56 10.76 -20.58
C GLN A 368 27.88 10.10 -21.02
N ALA A 369 28.19 10.21 -22.31
CA ALA A 369 29.31 9.52 -22.96
C ALA A 369 30.70 9.98 -22.48
N ASP A 370 30.80 11.17 -21.90
CA ASP A 370 32.03 11.70 -21.31
C ASP A 370 32.34 11.10 -19.92
N GLY A 371 31.49 10.19 -19.43
CA GLY A 371 31.63 9.54 -18.13
C GLY A 371 31.28 10.43 -16.95
N SER A 372 30.69 11.60 -17.20
CA SER A 372 30.15 12.48 -16.15
C SER A 372 28.81 11.94 -15.61
N PHE A 373 28.45 12.37 -14.39
CA PHE A 373 27.18 11.99 -13.73
C PHE A 373 25.90 12.69 -14.23
N PRO A 374 25.93 13.74 -15.07
CA PRO A 374 24.77 14.12 -15.85
C PRO A 374 24.14 12.93 -16.56
N LEU A 375 22.85 12.76 -16.32
CA LEU A 375 22.06 11.68 -16.88
C LEU A 375 21.48 12.10 -18.24
N VAL A 376 21.46 11.16 -19.18
CA VAL A 376 20.64 11.30 -20.40
C VAL A 376 19.17 11.08 -20.05
N SER A 377 18.24 11.62 -20.82
CA SER A 377 16.81 11.47 -20.55
C SER A 377 16.17 10.24 -21.24
N GLY A 378 16.84 9.66 -22.23
CA GLY A 378 16.28 8.53 -22.97
C GLY A 378 17.34 7.64 -23.62
N PHE A 379 17.27 6.35 -23.34
CA PHE A 379 18.10 5.31 -23.93
C PHE A 379 17.25 4.19 -24.50
N LYS A 380 17.62 3.66 -25.67
CA LYS A 380 16.94 2.55 -26.35
C LYS A 380 17.79 1.28 -26.28
N PRO A 381 17.52 0.36 -25.34
CA PRO A 381 18.37 -0.81 -25.10
C PRO A 381 18.53 -1.73 -26.31
N GLY A 382 17.47 -1.87 -27.13
CA GLY A 382 17.49 -2.75 -28.29
C GLY A 382 18.45 -2.32 -29.41
N THR A 383 18.83 -1.04 -29.46
CA THR A 383 19.80 -0.50 -30.43
C THR A 383 21.08 0.01 -29.78
N GLY A 384 21.11 0.16 -28.45
CA GLY A 384 22.22 0.78 -27.74
C GLY A 384 22.34 2.29 -27.95
N GLU A 385 21.24 2.94 -28.36
CA GLU A 385 21.22 4.35 -28.78
C GLU A 385 20.69 5.27 -27.66
N VAL A 386 21.38 6.38 -27.42
CA VAL A 386 20.83 7.50 -26.64
C VAL A 386 19.89 8.28 -27.55
N VAL A 387 18.59 8.15 -27.31
CA VAL A 387 17.53 8.79 -28.12
C VAL A 387 17.19 10.19 -27.61
N ASP A 388 17.56 10.49 -26.36
CA ASP A 388 17.44 11.81 -25.77
C ASP A 388 18.60 12.04 -24.79
N GLY A 389 19.58 12.82 -25.23
CA GLY A 389 20.79 13.14 -24.47
C GLY A 389 20.66 14.35 -23.55
N GLU A 390 19.51 15.04 -23.55
CA GLU A 390 19.32 16.24 -22.73
C GLU A 390 19.20 15.87 -21.26
N SER A 391 19.97 16.55 -20.40
CA SER A 391 19.85 16.38 -18.96
C SER A 391 18.75 17.28 -18.43
N ARG A 392 17.78 16.70 -17.71
CA ARG A 392 16.65 17.44 -17.14
C ARG A 392 16.61 17.33 -15.61
N PRO A 393 16.10 18.37 -14.90
CA PRO A 393 16.02 18.39 -13.45
C PRO A 393 15.27 17.19 -12.88
N ASN A 394 14.10 16.86 -13.43
CA ASN A 394 13.25 15.77 -12.96
C ASN A 394 13.92 14.38 -13.01
N GLN A 395 14.76 14.12 -14.02
CA GLN A 395 15.52 12.87 -14.15
C GLN A 395 16.53 12.72 -12.99
N HIS A 396 17.19 13.81 -12.64
CA HIS A 396 18.18 13.86 -11.57
C HIS A 396 17.54 13.83 -10.19
N ALA A 397 16.45 14.58 -10.00
CA ALA A 397 15.67 14.54 -8.77
C ALA A 397 15.21 13.11 -8.49
N ALA A 398 14.58 12.43 -9.45
CA ALA A 398 14.13 11.04 -9.28
C ALA A 398 15.29 10.10 -8.90
N MET A 399 16.45 10.22 -9.57
CA MET A 399 17.61 9.39 -9.27
C MET A 399 18.20 9.68 -7.88
N LEU A 400 18.19 10.94 -7.45
CA LEU A 400 18.63 11.35 -6.12
C LEU A 400 17.70 10.76 -5.04
N TRP A 401 16.39 10.88 -5.22
CA TRP A 401 15.36 10.23 -4.41
C TRP A 401 15.62 8.74 -4.22
N TYR A 402 15.86 8.05 -5.33
CA TYR A 402 16.10 6.61 -5.36
C TYR A 402 17.42 6.22 -4.66
N LEU A 403 18.54 6.86 -5.03
CA LEU A 403 19.86 6.53 -4.49
C LEU A 403 19.94 6.84 -3.00
N SER A 404 19.38 7.94 -2.53
CA SER A 404 19.33 8.28 -1.10
C SER A 404 18.59 7.20 -0.29
N ASN A 405 17.44 6.74 -0.79
CA ASN A 405 16.68 5.67 -0.15
C ASN A 405 17.39 4.30 -0.17
N LEU A 406 18.04 3.98 -1.30
CA LEU A 406 18.85 2.77 -1.40
C LEU A 406 20.08 2.84 -0.49
N ASN A 407 20.71 4.01 -0.36
CA ASN A 407 21.83 4.25 0.53
C ASN A 407 21.42 4.11 1.99
N SER A 408 20.27 4.64 2.39
CA SER A 408 19.69 4.42 3.72
C SER A 408 19.60 2.92 4.05
N LEU A 409 19.08 2.10 3.14
CA LEU A 409 19.09 0.63 3.34
C LEU A 409 20.51 0.06 3.46
N ALA A 410 21.42 0.52 2.59
CA ALA A 410 22.81 0.10 2.55
C ALA A 410 23.54 0.33 3.88
N GLN A 411 23.39 1.53 4.45
CA GLN A 411 24.10 1.96 5.66
C GLN A 411 23.59 1.23 6.90
N ASN A 412 22.32 0.84 6.92
CA ASN A 412 21.74 0.01 7.99
C ASN A 412 22.18 -1.46 7.91
N GLY A 413 23.10 -1.81 7.01
CA GLY A 413 23.57 -3.18 6.82
C GLY A 413 22.51 -4.10 6.20
N TRP A 414 21.37 -3.55 5.78
CA TRP A 414 20.26 -4.31 5.27
C TRP A 414 20.15 -4.19 3.75
N PHE A 415 20.85 -5.09 3.07
CA PHE A 415 20.59 -5.44 1.66
C PHE A 415 19.93 -6.83 1.56
N GLY A 416 19.27 -7.26 2.63
CA GLY A 416 18.65 -8.59 2.71
C GLY A 416 19.60 -9.75 3.05
N TYR A 417 20.72 -9.53 3.76
CA TYR A 417 21.68 -10.61 4.02
C TYR A 417 21.40 -11.50 5.23
N VAL A 418 20.94 -12.72 4.90
CA VAL A 418 21.80 -13.91 4.90
C VAL A 418 21.80 -14.46 3.45
N ASN A 419 22.90 -14.28 2.70
CA ASN A 419 23.18 -14.77 1.33
C ASN A 419 22.17 -14.46 0.19
N PRO A 420 22.58 -13.84 -0.95
CA PRO A 420 23.95 -13.68 -1.48
C PRO A 420 24.46 -12.25 -1.59
N GLU A 421 25.69 -12.01 -1.11
CA GLU A 421 26.42 -10.71 -1.01
C GLU A 421 25.94 -9.56 -1.91
N PRO A 422 25.97 -8.31 -1.40
CA PRO A 422 25.51 -7.15 -2.16
C PRO A 422 26.13 -7.13 -3.53
N LEU A 423 25.31 -7.00 -4.57
CA LEU A 423 25.80 -6.82 -5.94
C LEU A 423 26.59 -5.52 -6.06
N VAL A 424 26.18 -4.50 -5.29
CA VAL A 424 26.90 -3.23 -5.18
C VAL A 424 27.24 -2.99 -3.71
N PRO A 425 28.53 -2.91 -3.34
CA PRO A 425 28.93 -2.67 -1.95
C PRO A 425 28.35 -1.36 -1.41
N ALA A 426 27.97 -1.32 -0.13
CA ALA A 426 27.39 -0.13 0.50
C ALA A 426 28.24 1.14 0.32
N LYS A 427 29.56 1.03 0.46
CA LYS A 427 30.49 2.15 0.20
C LYS A 427 30.42 2.68 -1.23
N LYS A 428 30.14 1.82 -2.22
CA LYS A 428 29.97 2.22 -3.61
C LYS A 428 28.60 2.88 -3.83
N ILE A 429 27.55 2.42 -3.15
CA ILE A 429 26.25 3.10 -3.15
C ILE A 429 26.35 4.51 -2.55
N GLN A 430 27.06 4.67 -1.42
CA GLN A 430 27.33 6.01 -0.86
C GLN A 430 28.05 6.91 -1.87
N ALA A 431 29.13 6.40 -2.50
CA ALA A 431 29.89 7.17 -3.48
C ALA A 431 29.05 7.55 -4.72
N LEU A 432 28.16 6.67 -5.19
CA LEU A 432 27.22 6.97 -6.28
C LEU A 432 26.19 8.03 -5.85
N THR A 433 25.70 7.95 -4.61
CA THR A 433 24.71 8.88 -4.06
C THR A 433 25.30 10.28 -3.92
N ASP A 434 26.49 10.41 -3.33
CA ASP A 434 27.20 11.70 -3.22
C ASP A 434 27.61 12.24 -4.60
N GLY A 435 28.03 11.36 -5.51
CA GLY A 435 28.36 11.71 -6.89
C GLY A 435 27.16 12.26 -7.66
N MET A 436 26.00 11.59 -7.54
CA MET A 436 24.74 12.04 -8.12
C MET A 436 24.33 13.40 -7.55
N ALA A 437 24.33 13.55 -6.22
CA ALA A 437 23.97 14.82 -5.58
C ALA A 437 24.87 15.96 -6.04
N LYS A 438 26.18 15.74 -6.07
CA LYS A 438 27.14 16.74 -6.55
C LYS A 438 26.86 17.13 -8.00
N ALA A 439 26.62 16.16 -8.88
CA ALA A 439 26.33 16.43 -10.28
C ALA A 439 25.02 17.20 -10.45
N THR A 440 23.96 16.82 -9.73
CA THR A 440 22.67 17.51 -9.71
C THR A 440 22.83 18.97 -9.29
N MET A 441 23.45 19.22 -8.14
CA MET A 441 23.66 20.58 -7.61
C MET A 441 24.53 21.46 -8.52
N GLN A 442 25.48 20.86 -9.24
CA GLN A 442 26.34 21.58 -10.19
C GLN A 442 25.67 21.88 -11.53
N THR A 443 24.74 21.03 -11.95
CA THR A 443 24.10 21.12 -13.26
C THR A 443 22.84 21.98 -13.22
N PHE A 444 22.11 21.95 -12.12
CA PHE A 444 20.78 22.55 -12.01
C PHE A 444 20.73 23.56 -10.86
N ASP A 445 21.32 24.74 -11.05
CA ASP A 445 20.98 25.85 -10.15
C ASP A 445 19.48 26.24 -10.30
N PRO A 446 18.89 26.95 -9.33
CA PRO A 446 17.46 27.25 -9.38
C PRO A 446 17.01 28.02 -10.64
N GLU A 447 17.87 28.89 -11.18
CA GLU A 447 17.59 29.62 -12.43
C GLU A 447 17.53 28.66 -13.62
N THR A 448 18.47 27.71 -13.70
CA THR A 448 18.49 26.68 -14.74
C THR A 448 17.24 25.80 -14.68
N ILE A 449 16.80 25.40 -13.48
CA ILE A 449 15.56 24.62 -13.29
C ILE A 449 14.36 25.42 -13.83
N LEU A 450 14.22 26.69 -13.45
CA LEU A 450 13.11 27.52 -13.91
C LEU A 450 13.18 27.86 -15.41
N SER A 451 14.37 27.89 -16.00
CA SER A 451 14.54 28.14 -17.44
C SER A 451 14.19 26.94 -18.32
N THR A 452 14.22 25.72 -17.76
CA THR A 452 14.00 24.45 -18.48
C THR A 452 12.81 23.65 -17.95
N GLY A 453 12.12 24.17 -16.93
CA GLY A 453 11.04 23.54 -16.21
C GLY A 453 10.20 24.58 -15.48
N THR A 454 9.74 24.25 -14.28
CA THR A 454 8.74 25.02 -13.53
C THR A 454 9.04 25.02 -12.02
N THR A 455 8.29 25.78 -11.23
CA THR A 455 8.37 25.70 -9.75
C THR A 455 7.99 24.32 -9.21
N ARG A 456 7.21 23.52 -9.95
CA ARG A 456 6.98 22.09 -9.67
C ARG A 456 8.28 21.30 -9.64
N ASP A 457 9.21 21.60 -10.56
CA ASP A 457 10.53 20.96 -10.61
C ASP A 457 11.43 21.38 -9.44
N LEU A 458 11.29 22.61 -8.95
CA LEU A 458 11.95 23.06 -7.72
C LEU A 458 11.45 22.25 -6.51
N GLY A 459 10.13 22.03 -6.39
CA GLY A 459 9.54 21.27 -5.29
C GLY A 459 10.03 19.82 -5.23
N VAL A 460 9.99 19.09 -6.36
CA VAL A 460 10.46 17.70 -6.40
C VAL A 460 11.98 17.59 -6.18
N MET A 461 12.75 18.57 -6.68
CA MET A 461 14.20 18.65 -6.43
C MET A 461 14.48 18.89 -4.95
N LEU A 462 13.77 19.84 -4.32
CA LEU A 462 13.94 20.20 -2.92
C LEU A 462 13.65 19.01 -2.00
N GLY A 463 12.57 18.26 -2.25
CA GLY A 463 12.30 17.02 -1.51
C GLY A 463 13.41 15.96 -1.68
N GLY A 464 13.99 15.85 -2.88
CA GLY A 464 15.09 14.92 -3.16
C GLY A 464 16.38 15.32 -2.45
N VAL A 465 16.64 16.62 -2.34
CA VAL A 465 17.76 17.18 -1.57
C VAL A 465 17.54 16.96 -0.07
N GLY A 466 16.31 17.09 0.43
CA GLY A 466 15.93 16.75 1.81
C GLY A 466 16.35 15.32 2.17
N TRP A 467 15.97 14.34 1.34
CA TRP A 467 16.40 12.95 1.50
C TRP A 467 17.90 12.73 1.33
N TYR A 468 18.55 13.46 0.44
CA TYR A 468 19.99 13.32 0.28
C TYR A 468 20.77 13.87 1.49
N GLY A 469 20.35 15.00 2.05
CA GLY A 469 21.09 15.65 3.13
C GLY A 469 21.23 14.79 4.39
N THR A 470 20.21 13.99 4.70
CA THR A 470 20.25 13.01 5.81
C THR A 470 21.20 11.84 5.51
N GLN A 471 21.40 11.53 4.22
CA GLN A 471 22.21 10.43 3.71
C GLN A 471 23.60 10.83 3.20
N ALA A 472 23.97 12.11 3.33
CA ALA A 472 25.22 12.65 2.83
C ALA A 472 26.45 11.99 3.50
N GLY A 473 27.43 11.59 2.69
CA GLY A 473 28.60 10.82 3.16
C GLY A 473 29.64 11.63 3.96
N SER A 474 29.52 12.95 3.99
CA SER A 474 30.40 13.83 4.77
C SER A 474 29.68 15.09 5.24
N ALA A 475 30.29 15.81 6.20
CA ALA A 475 29.75 17.09 6.67
C ALA A 475 29.75 18.15 5.58
N GLU A 476 30.76 18.16 4.70
CA GLU A 476 30.87 19.09 3.57
C GLU A 476 29.78 18.83 2.52
N MET A 477 29.50 17.55 2.22
CA MET A 477 28.40 17.19 1.32
C MET A 477 27.05 17.55 1.91
N ARG A 478 26.85 17.33 3.22
CA ARG A 478 25.63 17.76 3.92
C ARG A 478 25.44 19.27 3.88
N GLN A 479 26.51 20.02 4.13
CA GLN A 479 26.50 21.48 4.07
C GLN A 479 26.16 21.97 2.65
N SER A 480 26.69 21.32 1.61
CA SER A 480 26.36 21.63 0.22
C SER A 480 24.87 21.40 -0.08
N ALA A 481 24.29 20.31 0.45
CA ALA A 481 22.86 20.02 0.31
C ALA A 481 22.00 21.09 1.01
N VAL A 482 22.39 21.54 2.21
CA VAL A 482 21.70 22.61 2.95
C VAL A 482 21.76 23.93 2.19
N GLU A 483 22.92 24.32 1.67
CA GLU A 483 23.08 25.54 0.86
C GLU A 483 22.20 25.51 -0.40
N TYR A 484 22.18 24.36 -1.07
CA TYR A 484 21.37 24.18 -2.27
C TYR A 484 19.87 24.15 -1.96
N ALA A 485 19.45 23.49 -0.88
CA ALA A 485 18.05 23.49 -0.43
C ALA A 485 17.55 24.90 -0.13
N ASN A 486 18.34 25.71 0.59
CA ASN A 486 18.01 27.12 0.85
C ASN A 486 17.92 27.95 -0.43
N ALA A 487 18.78 27.69 -1.43
CA ALA A 487 18.71 28.37 -2.73
C ALA A 487 17.44 28.00 -3.52
N LEU A 488 17.04 26.73 -3.50
CA LEU A 488 15.78 26.26 -4.11
C LEU A 488 14.57 26.86 -3.40
N ALA A 489 14.55 26.87 -2.07
CA ALA A 489 13.47 27.47 -1.27
C ALA A 489 13.36 28.98 -1.53
N SER A 490 14.49 29.69 -1.63
CA SER A 490 14.49 31.12 -2.00
C SER A 490 13.92 31.34 -3.40
N ALA A 491 14.19 30.45 -4.36
CA ALA A 491 13.61 30.54 -5.70
C ALA A 491 12.09 30.27 -5.71
N ILE A 492 11.61 29.36 -4.85
CA ILE A 492 10.18 29.14 -4.62
C ILE A 492 9.54 30.40 -4.02
N GLU A 493 10.16 30.99 -2.99
CA GLU A 493 9.68 32.22 -2.33
C GLU A 493 9.56 33.39 -3.33
N ASN A 494 10.52 33.52 -4.25
CA ASN A 494 10.46 34.54 -5.30
C ASN A 494 9.29 34.37 -6.28
N ASN A 495 8.69 33.18 -6.34
CA ASN A 495 7.50 32.86 -7.14
C ASN A 495 6.23 32.77 -6.29
N HIS A 496 6.28 33.12 -5.00
CA HIS A 496 5.11 33.14 -4.13
C HIS A 496 4.32 34.46 -4.31
N ALA A 497 3.04 34.35 -4.65
CA ALA A 497 2.17 35.50 -4.98
C ALA A 497 1.74 36.34 -3.75
N GLY A 498 2.13 35.93 -2.54
CA GLY A 498 1.82 36.63 -1.28
C GLY A 498 0.55 36.14 -0.58
N ASN A 499 -0.28 35.33 -1.25
CA ASN A 499 -1.51 34.73 -0.70
C ASN A 499 -1.40 33.19 -0.52
N GLY A 500 -0.19 32.63 -0.53
CA GLY A 500 0.03 31.18 -0.51
C GLY A 500 0.26 30.56 -1.89
N ARG A 501 -0.26 31.17 -2.96
CA ARG A 501 -0.11 30.61 -4.32
C ARG A 501 1.34 30.69 -4.81
N ILE A 502 1.90 29.55 -5.18
CA ILE A 502 3.13 29.45 -5.99
C ILE A 502 2.82 29.61 -7.48
N GLU A 503 3.49 30.55 -8.14
CA GLU A 503 3.38 30.83 -9.58
C GLU A 503 4.38 30.02 -10.41
N ASN A 504 4.29 30.13 -11.75
CA ASN A 504 5.19 29.47 -12.72
C ASN A 504 5.30 27.96 -12.52
N GLY A 505 4.20 27.34 -12.08
CA GLY A 505 4.06 25.90 -11.84
C GLY A 505 3.65 25.11 -13.07
N ALA A 506 3.16 23.89 -12.84
CA ALA A 506 2.47 23.12 -13.85
C ALA A 506 1.08 23.69 -14.15
N GLU A 507 0.45 23.18 -15.21
CA GLU A 507 -0.91 23.57 -15.60
C GLU A 507 -1.95 23.30 -14.50
N ASN A 508 -1.69 22.32 -13.63
CA ASN A 508 -2.50 22.03 -12.45
C ASN A 508 -1.88 22.73 -11.22
N ASP A 509 -2.53 23.79 -10.73
CA ASP A 509 -2.08 24.58 -9.58
C ASP A 509 -2.03 23.72 -8.30
N ALA A 510 -2.97 22.78 -8.11
CA ALA A 510 -3.00 21.90 -6.92
C ALA A 510 -1.79 20.97 -6.88
N ALA A 511 -1.37 20.44 -8.04
CA ALA A 511 -0.14 19.66 -8.15
C ALA A 511 1.10 20.51 -7.83
N THR A 512 1.14 21.77 -8.29
CA THR A 512 2.24 22.70 -7.98
C THR A 512 2.32 22.96 -6.48
N GLN A 513 1.21 23.33 -5.83
CA GLN A 513 1.22 23.56 -4.37
C GLN A 513 1.61 22.31 -3.61
N GLY A 514 1.05 21.15 -3.97
CA GLY A 514 1.31 19.88 -3.29
C GLY A 514 2.79 19.50 -3.28
N VAL A 515 3.44 19.48 -4.44
CA VAL A 515 4.87 19.11 -4.50
C VAL A 515 5.78 20.15 -3.88
N VAL A 516 5.42 21.43 -3.95
CA VAL A 516 6.21 22.50 -3.32
C VAL A 516 6.09 22.43 -1.80
N ALA A 517 4.88 22.28 -1.26
CA ALA A 517 4.66 22.06 0.17
C ALA A 517 5.45 20.86 0.67
N GLN A 518 5.34 19.72 -0.03
CA GLN A 518 6.10 18.52 0.30
C GLN A 518 7.61 18.77 0.27
N GLY A 519 8.12 19.42 -0.79
CA GLY A 519 9.54 19.74 -0.92
C GLY A 519 10.06 20.60 0.22
N LEU A 520 9.35 21.69 0.56
CA LEU A 520 9.70 22.59 1.66
C LEU A 520 9.72 21.82 2.99
N LEU A 521 8.61 21.15 3.36
CA LEU A 521 8.49 20.44 4.64
C LEU A 521 9.51 19.30 4.80
N TRP A 522 9.85 18.62 3.72
CA TRP A 522 10.88 17.58 3.75
C TRP A 522 12.30 18.15 3.83
N ALA A 523 12.59 19.25 3.15
CA ALA A 523 13.90 19.89 3.26
C ALA A 523 14.11 20.53 4.63
N ASP A 524 13.04 21.00 5.28
CA ASP A 524 13.03 21.51 6.67
C ASP A 524 13.59 20.51 7.68
N GLN A 525 13.53 19.21 7.39
CA GLN A 525 14.10 18.17 8.25
C GLN A 525 15.64 18.19 8.27
N LEU A 526 16.29 18.96 7.39
CA LEU A 526 17.73 19.18 7.41
C LEU A 526 18.08 20.34 8.35
N SER A 527 18.95 20.06 9.33
CA SER A 527 19.49 21.11 10.20
C SER A 527 20.17 22.21 9.37
N GLY A 528 19.65 23.44 9.46
CA GLY A 528 20.13 24.60 8.71
C GLY A 528 19.24 25.01 7.52
N VAL A 529 18.14 24.30 7.29
CA VAL A 529 17.03 24.70 6.41
C VAL A 529 15.84 25.02 7.28
N ASP A 530 15.19 26.16 7.03
CA ASP A 530 13.99 26.61 7.75
C ASP A 530 13.01 27.15 6.71
N THR A 531 11.98 26.36 6.42
CA THR A 531 11.05 26.60 5.31
C THR A 531 9.59 26.39 5.70
N GLN A 532 9.33 25.99 6.94
CA GLN A 532 7.98 25.78 7.45
C GLN A 532 7.10 27.05 7.36
N GLU A 533 7.68 28.24 7.59
CA GLU A 533 6.97 29.52 7.45
C GLU A 533 6.51 29.79 6.01
N LEU A 534 7.25 29.31 5.00
CA LEU A 534 6.85 29.39 3.60
C LEU A 534 5.88 28.25 3.22
N ALA A 535 6.05 27.06 3.79
CA ALA A 535 5.22 25.90 3.48
C ALA A 535 3.77 26.07 3.97
N THR A 536 3.58 26.67 5.15
CA THR A 536 2.26 26.82 5.78
C THR A 536 1.25 27.57 4.89
N PRO A 537 1.54 28.78 4.35
CA PRO A 537 0.61 29.45 3.44
C PRO A 537 0.44 28.73 2.09
N VAL A 538 1.45 27.98 1.62
CA VAL A 538 1.34 27.13 0.41
C VAL A 538 0.32 26.02 0.60
N VAL A 539 0.35 25.34 1.75
CA VAL A 539 -0.67 24.34 2.15
C VAL A 539 -2.02 25.01 2.33
N GLY A 540 -2.07 26.19 2.96
CA GLY A 540 -3.31 26.97 3.10
C GLY A 540 -3.97 27.24 1.75
N TYR A 541 -3.23 27.70 0.75
CA TYR A 541 -3.80 27.93 -0.59
C TYR A 541 -4.33 26.63 -1.24
N LEU A 542 -3.63 25.50 -1.06
CA LEU A 542 -4.10 24.20 -1.54
C LEU A 542 -5.45 23.82 -0.92
N LEU A 543 -5.59 23.98 0.39
CA LEU A 543 -6.78 23.54 1.14
C LEU A 543 -7.94 24.54 1.09
N ASP A 544 -7.65 25.84 1.00
CA ASP A 544 -8.67 26.89 1.10
C ASP A 544 -9.17 27.35 -0.28
N GLU A 545 -8.28 27.42 -1.27
CA GLU A 545 -8.58 28.05 -2.57
C GLU A 545 -8.70 27.03 -3.72
N LEU A 546 -8.09 25.85 -3.58
CA LEU A 546 -8.10 24.81 -4.60
C LEU A 546 -8.94 23.59 -4.23
N TRP A 547 -9.37 23.46 -2.97
CA TRP A 547 -10.28 22.40 -2.56
C TRP A 547 -11.70 22.69 -3.05
N ASP A 548 -12.20 21.86 -3.97
CA ASP A 548 -13.60 21.89 -4.39
C ASP A 548 -14.39 20.90 -3.52
N ALA A 549 -15.05 21.43 -2.50
CA ALA A 549 -15.84 20.64 -1.57
C ALA A 549 -17.11 20.04 -2.20
N ASP A 550 -17.62 20.54 -3.34
CA ASP A 550 -18.77 19.94 -4.00
C ASP A 550 -18.32 18.75 -4.86
N ALA A 551 -17.22 18.92 -5.59
CA ALA A 551 -16.60 17.85 -6.37
C ALA A 551 -15.90 16.78 -5.50
N GLY A 552 -15.50 17.15 -4.29
CA GLY A 552 -14.67 16.34 -3.40
C GLY A 552 -13.28 16.05 -3.98
N THR A 553 -12.73 16.97 -4.76
CA THR A 553 -11.38 16.89 -5.34
C THR A 553 -10.75 18.29 -5.43
N PHE A 554 -9.50 18.38 -5.89
CA PHE A 554 -8.82 19.67 -6.05
C PHE A 554 -8.99 20.22 -7.47
N ALA A 555 -9.38 21.48 -7.55
CA ALA A 555 -9.46 22.22 -8.79
C ALA A 555 -8.07 22.42 -9.42
N SER A 556 -7.98 22.32 -10.75
CA SER A 556 -6.72 22.61 -11.47
C SER A 556 -6.32 24.09 -11.38
N SER A 557 -7.28 24.99 -11.13
CA SER A 557 -7.08 26.40 -10.78
C SER A 557 -8.39 26.95 -10.19
N PRO A 558 -8.42 28.09 -9.49
CA PRO A 558 -9.63 28.58 -8.80
C PRO A 558 -10.85 28.80 -9.69
N ASP A 559 -10.64 29.18 -10.96
CA ASP A 559 -11.71 29.47 -11.92
C ASP A 559 -11.93 28.32 -12.93
N ALA A 560 -11.30 27.16 -12.74
CA ALA A 560 -11.43 26.05 -13.67
C ALA A 560 -12.85 25.43 -13.59
N THR A 561 -13.43 25.11 -14.75
CA THR A 561 -14.67 24.31 -14.84
C THR A 561 -14.38 22.85 -15.20
N THR A 562 -13.11 22.54 -15.44
CA THR A 562 -12.62 21.25 -15.87
C THR A 562 -11.31 20.97 -15.15
N TYR A 563 -11.25 19.87 -14.41
CA TYR A 563 -10.08 19.49 -13.63
C TYR A 563 -9.36 18.34 -14.32
N HIS A 564 -8.30 18.66 -15.04
CA HIS A 564 -7.42 17.66 -15.65
C HIS A 564 -6.37 17.20 -14.64
N ILE A 565 -6.38 15.91 -14.33
CA ILE A 565 -5.55 15.32 -13.28
C ILE A 565 -4.79 14.13 -13.86
N THR A 566 -3.48 14.29 -14.03
CA THR A 566 -2.59 13.18 -14.36
C THR A 566 -2.25 12.35 -13.13
N SER A 567 -1.77 11.11 -13.31
CA SER A 567 -1.21 10.33 -12.21
C SER A 567 -0.05 11.04 -11.52
N ARG A 568 0.72 11.88 -12.23
CA ARG A 568 1.79 12.69 -11.62
C ARG A 568 1.24 13.85 -10.78
N ASP A 569 0.17 14.49 -11.23
CA ASP A 569 -0.53 15.54 -10.47
C ASP A 569 -1.09 14.97 -9.17
N ALA A 570 -1.76 13.82 -9.27
CA ALA A 570 -2.32 13.17 -8.10
C ALA A 570 -1.25 12.80 -7.07
N GLY A 571 -0.07 12.34 -7.51
CA GLY A 571 1.05 12.06 -6.61
C GLY A 571 1.60 13.31 -5.94
N ASP A 572 1.66 14.43 -6.65
CA ASP A 572 2.12 15.70 -6.08
C ASP A 572 1.16 16.23 -5.01
N THR A 573 -0.15 16.15 -5.26
CA THR A 573 -1.18 16.51 -4.27
C THR A 573 -1.18 15.56 -3.07
N THR A 574 -1.20 14.24 -3.27
CA THR A 574 -1.11 13.24 -2.18
C THR A 574 0.13 13.47 -1.33
N GLY A 575 1.26 13.75 -1.97
CA GLY A 575 2.52 14.01 -1.28
C GLY A 575 2.49 15.27 -0.41
N GLY A 576 1.89 16.36 -0.92
CA GLY A 576 1.69 17.59 -0.16
C GLY A 576 0.79 17.41 1.05
N LEU A 577 -0.35 16.73 0.88
CA LEU A 577 -1.27 16.41 1.97
C LEU A 577 -0.60 15.53 3.02
N ASN A 578 0.14 14.49 2.62
CA ASN A 578 0.87 13.65 3.56
C ASN A 578 1.93 14.44 4.36
N ALA A 579 2.69 15.31 3.71
CA ALA A 579 3.68 16.13 4.40
C ALA A 579 3.02 17.11 5.38
N ALA A 580 1.89 17.71 4.98
CA ALA A 580 1.11 18.60 5.82
C ALA A 580 0.55 17.87 7.06
N ASP A 581 -0.11 16.73 6.87
CA ASP A 581 -0.66 15.89 7.95
C ASP A 581 0.39 15.50 9.01
N VAL A 582 1.62 15.22 8.56
CA VAL A 582 2.68 14.69 9.45
C VAL A 582 3.50 15.80 10.12
N LEU A 583 3.70 16.94 9.46
CA LEU A 583 4.66 17.97 9.89
C LEU A 583 4.02 19.31 10.24
N LEU A 584 2.74 19.50 9.93
CA LEU A 584 1.96 20.68 10.29
C LEU A 584 0.77 20.27 11.17
N ASP A 585 0.28 21.22 11.98
CA ASP A 585 -0.92 21.04 12.80
C ASP A 585 -2.18 21.39 11.97
N VAL A 586 -2.41 20.62 10.91
CA VAL A 586 -3.53 20.80 9.98
C VAL A 586 -4.27 19.49 9.76
N ASP A 587 -5.60 19.52 9.86
CA ASP A 587 -6.42 18.34 9.60
C ASP A 587 -6.71 18.21 8.11
N VAL A 588 -6.17 17.16 7.49
CA VAL A 588 -6.34 16.87 6.05
C VAL A 588 -6.92 15.48 5.81
N GLN A 589 -7.28 14.74 6.86
CA GLN A 589 -7.64 13.33 6.74
C GLN A 589 -8.96 13.14 6.00
N GLU A 590 -9.99 13.91 6.36
CA GLU A 590 -11.28 13.91 5.66
C GLU A 590 -11.09 14.39 4.20
N THR A 591 -10.34 15.47 3.99
CA THR A 591 -10.04 16.01 2.67
C THR A 591 -9.37 14.97 1.78
N TYR A 592 -8.36 14.25 2.31
CA TYR A 592 -7.70 13.18 1.57
C TYR A 592 -8.65 12.02 1.26
N ALA A 593 -9.48 11.61 2.22
CA ALA A 593 -10.41 10.50 2.00
C ALA A 593 -11.39 10.81 0.87
N ARG A 594 -11.95 12.02 0.87
CA ARG A 594 -12.86 12.49 -0.18
C ARG A 594 -12.14 12.64 -1.52
N TYR A 595 -10.97 13.29 -1.52
CA TYR A 595 -10.11 13.42 -2.71
C TYR A 595 -9.80 12.05 -3.33
N PHE A 596 -9.42 11.08 -2.51
CA PHE A 596 -9.08 9.75 -2.96
C PHE A 596 -10.30 9.04 -3.54
N ASN A 597 -11.44 9.03 -2.83
CA ASN A 597 -12.65 8.37 -3.32
C ASN A 597 -13.14 8.97 -4.65
N GLN A 598 -13.14 10.30 -4.76
CA GLN A 598 -13.63 10.97 -5.97
C GLN A 598 -12.64 10.85 -7.13
N THR A 599 -11.35 11.04 -6.90
CA THR A 599 -10.36 11.07 -8.00
C THR A 599 -9.92 9.67 -8.41
N PHE A 600 -9.67 8.78 -7.45
CA PHE A 600 -9.12 7.45 -7.70
C PHE A 600 -10.21 6.44 -8.01
N ASN A 601 -11.29 6.42 -7.22
CA ASN A 601 -12.34 5.41 -7.33
C ASN A 601 -13.43 5.84 -8.33
N ARG A 602 -14.12 6.96 -8.07
CA ARG A 602 -15.16 7.50 -8.97
C ARG A 602 -14.56 7.92 -10.32
N GLY A 603 -13.47 8.68 -10.27
CA GLY A 603 -12.74 9.20 -11.43
C GLY A 603 -12.00 8.14 -12.22
N ARG A 604 -11.79 6.96 -11.63
CA ARG A 604 -11.05 5.84 -12.22
C ARG A 604 -9.61 6.20 -12.55
N LEU A 605 -8.96 7.06 -11.76
CA LEU A 605 -7.51 7.19 -11.87
C LEU A 605 -6.85 5.84 -11.57
N GLN A 606 -7.31 5.11 -10.55
CA GLN A 606 -7.07 3.67 -10.49
C GLN A 606 -8.07 2.97 -11.42
N ARG A 607 -7.55 2.33 -12.48
CA ARG A 607 -8.43 1.81 -13.53
C ARG A 607 -9.20 0.54 -13.15
N ALA A 608 -8.64 -0.24 -12.23
CA ALA A 608 -9.12 -1.57 -11.85
C ALA A 608 -8.55 -1.98 -10.50
N GLU A 609 -9.21 -2.91 -9.83
CA GLU A 609 -8.76 -3.51 -8.57
C GLU A 609 -8.41 -5.00 -8.75
N ARG A 610 -8.02 -5.69 -7.67
CA ARG A 610 -7.86 -7.15 -7.68
C ARG A 610 -8.83 -7.80 -6.72
N PRO A 611 -9.16 -9.09 -6.88
CA PRO A 611 -10.18 -9.75 -6.04
C PRO A 611 -9.92 -9.62 -4.54
N GLN A 612 -8.65 -9.51 -4.13
CA GLN A 612 -8.27 -9.44 -2.72
C GLN A 612 -8.53 -8.09 -2.03
N SER A 613 -8.67 -6.99 -2.78
CA SER A 613 -9.03 -5.68 -2.19
C SER A 613 -10.48 -5.30 -2.45
N ARG A 614 -11.23 -6.11 -3.19
CA ARG A 614 -12.56 -5.71 -3.63
C ARG A 614 -13.52 -5.70 -2.46
N ASP A 615 -14.02 -4.52 -2.15
CA ASP A 615 -15.24 -4.36 -1.36
C ASP A 615 -16.44 -4.17 -2.29
N THR A 616 -17.38 -5.11 -2.25
CA THR A 616 -18.61 -5.04 -3.05
C THR A 616 -19.60 -3.99 -2.54
N ASN A 617 -19.40 -3.49 -1.34
CA ASN A 617 -20.24 -2.46 -0.74
C ASN A 617 -19.68 -1.05 -0.95
N ALA A 618 -18.46 -0.92 -1.47
CA ALA A 618 -17.86 0.36 -1.78
C ALA A 618 -18.73 1.16 -2.77
N GLU A 619 -18.97 2.42 -2.44
CA GLU A 619 -19.77 3.36 -3.24
C GLU A 619 -19.32 3.42 -4.71
N HIS A 620 -18.01 3.34 -4.93
CA HIS A 620 -17.38 3.41 -6.24
C HIS A 620 -16.52 2.17 -6.51
N THR A 621 -17.16 0.99 -6.60
CA THR A 621 -16.43 -0.25 -6.89
C THR A 621 -15.73 -0.21 -8.26
N LEU A 622 -14.43 -0.49 -8.28
CA LEU A 622 -13.65 -0.59 -9.52
C LEU A 622 -13.93 -1.91 -10.24
N PRO A 623 -13.71 -2.00 -11.58
CA PRO A 623 -13.84 -3.26 -12.28
C PRO A 623 -12.68 -4.21 -11.92
N LEU A 624 -12.99 -5.50 -11.71
CA LEU A 624 -11.98 -6.56 -11.73
C LEU A 624 -11.57 -6.85 -13.18
N PRO A 625 -10.30 -7.10 -13.49
CA PRO A 625 -9.93 -7.68 -14.77
C PRO A 625 -10.63 -9.05 -14.95
N PRO A 626 -11.27 -9.34 -16.10
CA PRO A 626 -11.15 -8.64 -17.38
C PRO A 626 -12.15 -7.50 -17.63
N ALA A 627 -13.07 -7.21 -16.71
CA ALA A 627 -14.10 -6.18 -16.89
C ALA A 627 -13.57 -4.73 -16.95
N ALA A 628 -12.27 -4.53 -16.74
CA ALA A 628 -11.59 -3.24 -16.83
C ALA A 628 -11.42 -2.71 -18.27
N GLY A 629 -11.84 -3.45 -19.29
CA GLY A 629 -11.71 -3.07 -20.70
C GLY A 629 -10.65 -3.88 -21.45
N GLY A 630 -10.66 -3.82 -22.78
CA GLY A 630 -9.82 -4.65 -23.64
C GLY A 630 -10.35 -6.09 -23.84
N GLU A 631 -9.81 -6.82 -24.82
CA GLU A 631 -10.25 -8.20 -25.14
C GLU A 631 -10.08 -9.16 -23.96
N PHE A 632 -9.00 -9.00 -23.20
CA PHE A 632 -8.64 -9.86 -22.07
C PHE A 632 -8.55 -9.13 -20.73
N GLY A 633 -8.99 -7.87 -20.67
CA GLY A 633 -8.80 -7.02 -19.50
C GLY A 633 -7.56 -6.11 -19.57
N GLN A 634 -7.49 -5.22 -18.60
CA GLN A 634 -6.34 -4.35 -18.34
C GLN A 634 -5.74 -4.63 -16.96
N ALA A 635 -4.46 -4.32 -16.78
CA ALA A 635 -3.80 -4.43 -15.49
C ALA A 635 -4.32 -3.39 -14.47
N ALA A 636 -4.36 -3.75 -13.19
CA ALA A 636 -4.71 -2.85 -12.09
C ALA A 636 -3.58 -1.83 -11.83
N VAL A 637 -3.46 -0.83 -12.69
CA VAL A 637 -2.49 0.27 -12.61
C VAL A 637 -3.19 1.61 -12.84
N TYR A 638 -2.55 2.72 -12.52
CA TYR A 638 -3.13 4.04 -12.77
C TYR A 638 -3.34 4.29 -14.28
N ASN A 639 -4.45 4.93 -14.64
CA ASN A 639 -4.58 5.65 -15.91
C ASN A 639 -3.61 6.85 -15.90
N ASP A 640 -3.21 7.32 -17.09
CA ASP A 640 -2.26 8.43 -17.14
C ASP A 640 -2.93 9.75 -16.79
N ALA A 641 -4.19 9.93 -17.18
CA ALA A 641 -4.99 11.10 -16.85
C ALA A 641 -6.51 10.85 -16.79
N VAL A 642 -7.16 11.57 -15.89
CA VAL A 642 -8.61 11.66 -15.73
C VAL A 642 -9.04 13.13 -15.71
N GLU A 643 -10.30 13.38 -16.02
CA GLU A 643 -10.87 14.72 -16.07
C GLU A 643 -12.22 14.76 -15.35
N TYR A 644 -12.43 15.79 -14.53
CA TYR A 644 -13.72 16.11 -13.92
C TYR A 644 -14.31 17.38 -14.54
N ASP A 645 -15.58 17.34 -14.92
CA ASP A 645 -16.34 18.49 -15.45
C ASP A 645 -17.33 18.98 -14.39
N THR A 646 -17.16 20.23 -13.94
CA THR A 646 -17.93 20.79 -12.82
C THR A 646 -19.36 21.17 -13.21
N GLU A 647 -19.64 21.42 -14.49
CA GLU A 647 -20.99 21.76 -14.96
C GLU A 647 -21.90 20.52 -15.00
N SER A 648 -21.32 19.35 -15.31
CA SER A 648 -22.03 18.10 -15.48
C SER A 648 -21.86 17.10 -14.33
N ASP A 649 -20.98 17.38 -13.36
CA ASP A 649 -20.59 16.47 -12.27
C ASP A 649 -20.18 15.07 -12.80
N ALA A 650 -19.37 15.09 -13.87
CA ALA A 650 -18.98 13.88 -14.59
C ALA A 650 -17.47 13.70 -14.62
N TRP A 651 -17.04 12.45 -14.41
CA TRP A 651 -15.67 12.02 -14.60
C TRP A 651 -15.47 11.31 -15.94
N ALA A 652 -14.31 11.52 -16.55
CA ALA A 652 -13.87 10.80 -17.74
C ALA A 652 -12.40 10.36 -17.63
N VAL A 653 -12.08 9.18 -18.17
CA VAL A 653 -10.68 8.79 -18.43
C VAL A 653 -10.30 9.39 -19.78
N VAL A 654 -9.37 10.33 -19.78
CA VAL A 654 -8.93 11.05 -20.99
C VAL A 654 -7.62 10.51 -21.56
N ASP A 655 -6.82 9.83 -20.74
CA ASP A 655 -5.66 9.05 -21.18
C ASP A 655 -5.59 7.72 -20.40
N ASP A 656 -5.90 6.61 -21.08
CA ASP A 656 -5.85 5.25 -20.53
C ASP A 656 -4.47 4.58 -20.69
N GLY A 657 -3.48 5.32 -21.18
CA GLY A 657 -2.09 4.92 -21.27
C GLY A 657 -1.44 4.70 -19.91
N PHE A 658 -0.14 4.39 -19.92
CA PHE A 658 0.64 4.20 -18.71
C PHE A 658 2.03 4.81 -18.88
N THR A 659 2.28 5.93 -18.19
CA THR A 659 3.63 6.50 -18.03
C THR A 659 4.27 5.96 -16.76
N THR A 660 5.31 5.12 -16.91
CA THR A 660 5.97 4.43 -15.79
C THR A 660 6.42 5.39 -14.70
N ALA A 661 7.07 6.50 -15.06
CA ALA A 661 7.60 7.44 -14.06
C ALA A 661 6.47 8.08 -13.23
N ASN A 662 5.35 8.42 -13.85
CA ASN A 662 4.22 9.09 -13.20
C ASN A 662 3.50 8.13 -12.24
N ALA A 663 3.12 6.96 -12.75
CA ALA A 663 2.40 5.97 -11.97
C ALA A 663 3.23 5.46 -10.78
N LEU A 664 4.54 5.24 -10.96
CA LEU A 664 5.40 4.75 -9.88
C LEU A 664 5.81 5.87 -8.91
N TYR A 665 5.80 7.12 -9.34
CA TYR A 665 5.90 8.26 -8.43
C TYR A 665 4.68 8.33 -7.51
N LEU A 666 3.46 8.33 -8.05
CA LEU A 666 2.22 8.31 -7.27
C LEU A 666 2.17 7.11 -6.34
N ALA A 667 2.47 5.90 -6.84
CA ALA A 667 2.52 4.71 -6.00
C ALA A 667 3.54 4.81 -4.84
N ASN A 668 4.59 5.64 -4.94
CA ASN A 668 5.46 5.94 -3.80
C ASN A 668 4.78 6.83 -2.77
N GLN A 669 4.04 7.84 -3.20
CA GLN A 669 3.28 8.72 -2.32
C GLN A 669 2.17 7.94 -1.59
N ASP A 670 1.47 7.05 -2.29
CA ASP A 670 0.38 6.26 -1.71
C ASP A 670 0.82 5.34 -0.57
N ILE A 671 2.01 4.70 -0.65
CA ILE A 671 2.47 3.89 0.49
C ILE A 671 2.91 4.75 1.66
N TRP A 672 3.40 5.96 1.40
CA TRP A 672 3.88 6.86 2.45
C TRP A 672 2.73 7.45 3.26
N ILE A 673 1.58 7.69 2.63
CA ILE A 673 0.36 8.10 3.32
C ILE A 673 -0.46 6.92 3.84
N SER A 674 -0.27 5.70 3.31
CA SER A 674 -1.01 4.53 3.76
C SER A 674 -0.77 4.20 5.23
N GLN A 675 -1.81 3.74 5.90
CA GLN A 675 -1.79 3.32 7.30
C GLN A 675 -2.60 2.02 7.46
N TRP A 676 -2.29 1.33 8.55
CA TRP A 676 -2.99 0.16 9.08
C TRP A 676 -3.01 0.42 10.58
N GLY A 677 -4.16 0.79 11.14
CA GLY A 677 -4.28 1.14 12.56
C GLY A 677 -3.43 2.33 13.01
N GLY A 678 -3.15 3.30 12.12
CA GLY A 678 -2.53 4.58 12.48
C GLY A 678 -1.09 4.81 12.01
N ASP A 679 -0.25 3.78 11.77
CA ASP A 679 1.15 4.03 11.36
C ASP A 679 1.85 2.83 10.65
N PHE A 680 1.29 2.36 9.54
CA PHE A 680 1.82 1.16 8.84
C PHE A 680 3.16 1.41 8.16
N TYR A 681 3.32 2.51 7.43
CA TYR A 681 4.64 2.87 6.91
C TYR A 681 5.35 3.84 7.86
N ARG A 682 6.14 3.29 8.80
CA ARG A 682 6.86 4.09 9.81
C ARG A 682 7.59 5.29 9.20
N GLY A 683 7.27 6.47 9.70
CA GLY A 683 7.89 7.73 9.29
C GLY A 683 7.38 8.29 7.95
N ARG A 684 6.38 7.65 7.32
CA ARG A 684 5.53 8.22 6.26
C ARG A 684 6.26 8.97 5.13
N GLY A 685 7.44 8.48 4.76
CA GLY A 685 8.28 9.08 3.71
C GLY A 685 9.06 10.34 4.12
N VAL A 686 8.98 10.79 5.37
CA VAL A 686 9.71 11.95 5.90
C VAL A 686 11.22 11.65 6.00
N PRO A 687 12.09 12.53 5.46
CA PRO A 687 13.55 12.38 5.59
C PRO A 687 13.98 12.24 7.05
N GLY A 688 14.94 11.36 7.31
CA GLY A 688 15.46 11.07 8.66
C GLY A 688 14.55 10.19 9.52
N GLN A 689 13.25 10.11 9.24
CA GLN A 689 12.30 9.31 10.02
C GLN A 689 12.06 7.92 9.41
N ALA A 690 11.96 7.85 8.08
CA ALA A 690 11.76 6.60 7.32
C ALA A 690 13.10 5.88 6.96
N GLU A 691 14.17 6.22 7.67
CA GLU A 691 15.55 5.82 7.34
C GLU A 691 16.11 4.72 8.21
N THR A 692 15.58 4.50 9.40
CA THR A 692 16.04 3.45 10.31
C THR A 692 14.94 2.39 10.42
N PRO A 693 15.08 1.20 9.81
CA PRO A 693 14.19 0.09 10.13
C PRO A 693 14.36 -0.24 11.62
N PRO A 694 13.27 -0.63 12.33
CA PRO A 694 13.31 -0.87 13.77
C PRO A 694 14.38 -1.89 14.21
#